data_AF-A0A285R2N2-F1
#
_entry.id   AF-A0A285R2N2-F1
#
_cell.length_a   1.000
_cell.length_b   1.000
_cell.length_c   1.000
_cell.angle_alpha   90.00
_cell.angle_beta   90.00
_cell.angle_gamma   90.00
#
_symmetry.space_group_name_H-M   'P 1'
#
loop_
_entity.id
_entity.type
_entity.pdbx_description
1 polymer ?
#
loop_
_entity_poly.entity_id
_entity_poly.type
_entity_poly.pdbx_seq_one_letter_code
_entity_poly.pdbx_strand_id
1 'polypeptide(L)'
;MAIYHFSAKVISRQTGASAVASAAYRSASVLHDDRFNRNHDFSNKAGVIHSEVMLPQGAPERLNDRTVLWNEVEAGEKRKDAQLAREVEFSIPREMNEKQGVALARDFVAEQFVKRGMVADLNVHWDKAKDGSPKPHAHVMLSMRDVGPGGFGKKNRDWNSTELLKDWREAWSAHVNERMAELGLEGRIDHRSYKAQGIELEPQHKIGPMGKRHELEGQPHRNAEDHVRIARENGERIIADPRHALDGITRQQSTFTTRDLAVFAFRHSDGKEQFDQVMAAVRASPELVALGKDGRGQERFTSRDMIATEGRLEKAGDELAQRRDHGVSDRQRAGALEAAEGRGLTLSGEQRDAFDHITGRDGLASVVGYAGTGKSAMLGVAREAWEREGYQVRGAALSGIAAENLEGGSGIASRTIASLEHGWAQGRDQLGPKDVLVVDEAGMIGTRQMERVLSHARDAEAKVVLVGDPEQLQAIEAGAAFRSITERHGAAEITEIRRQREDWQKEATRAFATGRTAEALDAYAAHGMVHAADTREAARAGLVDRWDRDRQAEPDKTRIMFTHTNAEVRELNREARERVRASGELGEDRTVAADRGERDFAAGDRIMFLRNERSLGVKNGTLGTLERIEDGRMGVRLDGGRSVAFDLKDYAAVDHGYAATFGKSQGVSVDRGHVLATLGMDRHSSYVGMTRHRDNVQLHYGRDDFADQGRLARVLSRDRSKDMAGDYAPERSEQDHARAFADRREIRFPELARQMVEKVRDKARGMLDGFRPKPSSERGGQINTGAMSALGDRSRERGAINTGGRSALGNRNPERGAINTAALSSREMQPEGQRRPTREGVEKAWIAEHGRELAGVQTRAQRAQVRASGMYQRHETVRDDHARKQPLPPSGLFAALRRPSHEAAQASWEKTARGLQRRSTQLAKRLGKLKEYLGPVTGQRRHRGDELARARVERAHPYLTKLYDAVMRERRDERIRVQEQERERARQRDKERGRDDRGPGR
;
A
#
# COMPACT_ATOMS: atom_id res chain seq x y z
N MET A 1 3.22 -5.30 -21.63
CA MET A 1 2.13 -4.46 -21.10
C MET A 1 0.96 -4.62 -22.03
N ALA A 2 -0.23 -4.74 -21.46
CA ALA A 2 -1.48 -4.77 -22.19
C ALA A 2 -1.59 -3.51 -23.07
N ILE A 3 -2.00 -3.70 -24.33
CA ILE A 3 -2.20 -2.64 -25.31
C ILE A 3 -3.64 -2.75 -25.80
N TYR A 4 -4.32 -1.62 -25.95
CA TYR A 4 -5.66 -1.58 -26.53
C TYR A 4 -5.58 -1.62 -28.06
N HIS A 5 -6.20 -2.61 -28.70
CA HIS A 5 -6.49 -2.59 -30.13
C HIS A 5 -7.87 -3.19 -30.38
N PHE A 6 -8.66 -2.48 -31.18
CA PHE A 6 -9.96 -2.90 -31.67
C PHE A 6 -10.23 -2.20 -33.01
N SER A 7 -10.47 -2.98 -34.06
CA SER A 7 -10.82 -2.45 -35.39
C SER A 7 -11.99 -3.24 -35.99
N ALA A 8 -12.82 -2.56 -36.78
CA ALA A 8 -13.93 -3.16 -37.51
C ALA A 8 -13.90 -2.69 -38.97
N LYS A 9 -14.01 -3.63 -39.92
CA LYS A 9 -13.92 -3.38 -41.36
C LYS A 9 -14.98 -4.18 -42.09
N VAL A 10 -15.42 -3.67 -43.24
CA VAL A 10 -16.39 -4.38 -44.09
C VAL A 10 -15.65 -5.12 -45.20
N ILE A 11 -15.92 -6.40 -45.33
CA ILE A 11 -15.50 -7.22 -46.47
C ILE A 11 -16.53 -7.00 -47.57
N SER A 12 -16.09 -6.42 -48.68
CA SER A 12 -16.94 -6.04 -49.81
C SER A 12 -16.47 -6.66 -51.11
N ARG A 13 -17.41 -7.02 -51.98
CA ARG A 13 -17.11 -7.44 -53.34
C ARG A 13 -16.43 -6.36 -54.17
N GLN A 14 -16.71 -5.09 -53.87
CA GLN A 14 -16.15 -3.95 -54.62
C GLN A 14 -14.62 -3.92 -54.53
N THR A 15 -14.04 -4.40 -53.44
CA THR A 15 -12.59 -4.47 -53.24
C THR A 15 -11.98 -5.78 -53.76
N GLY A 16 -12.75 -6.59 -54.49
CA GLY A 16 -12.32 -7.90 -55.00
C GLY A 16 -12.26 -9.00 -53.94
N ALA A 17 -12.78 -8.76 -52.73
CA ALA A 17 -12.70 -9.72 -51.63
C ALA A 17 -13.78 -10.83 -51.75
N SER A 18 -13.41 -12.05 -51.35
CA SER A 18 -14.31 -13.20 -51.14
C SER A 18 -14.45 -13.46 -49.64
N ALA A 19 -15.67 -13.72 -49.19
CA ALA A 19 -15.93 -14.12 -47.80
C ALA A 19 -15.32 -15.50 -47.50
N VAL A 20 -15.40 -16.45 -48.44
CA VAL A 20 -14.83 -17.80 -48.32
C VAL A 20 -13.31 -17.73 -48.24
N ALA A 21 -12.66 -16.99 -49.15
CA ALA A 21 -11.20 -16.80 -49.13
C ALA A 21 -10.73 -16.14 -47.81
N SER A 22 -11.50 -15.15 -47.36
CA SER A 22 -11.26 -14.43 -46.10
C SER A 22 -11.35 -15.36 -44.89
N ALA A 23 -12.34 -16.24 -44.86
CA ALA A 23 -12.52 -17.20 -43.78
C ALA A 23 -11.42 -18.28 -43.78
N ALA A 24 -11.06 -18.80 -44.95
CA ALA A 24 -9.98 -19.78 -45.11
C ALA A 24 -8.64 -19.23 -44.58
N TYR A 25 -8.33 -17.96 -44.93
CA TYR A 25 -7.11 -17.30 -44.50
C TYR A 25 -7.00 -17.10 -42.97
N ARG A 26 -8.12 -16.78 -42.31
CA ARG A 26 -8.16 -16.51 -40.86
C ARG A 26 -8.18 -17.77 -40.02
N SER A 27 -8.82 -18.82 -40.51
CA SER A 27 -8.88 -20.12 -39.86
C SER A 27 -7.68 -21.02 -40.17
N ALA A 28 -6.80 -20.60 -41.10
CA ALA A 28 -5.70 -21.43 -41.60
C ALA A 28 -6.20 -22.79 -42.10
N SER A 29 -7.25 -22.78 -42.93
CA SER A 29 -7.92 -23.98 -43.43
C SER A 29 -8.02 -23.99 -44.96
N VAL A 30 -8.50 -25.11 -45.50
CA VAL A 30 -8.84 -25.26 -46.92
C VAL A 30 -10.35 -25.14 -47.06
N LEU A 31 -10.84 -24.12 -47.78
CA LEU A 31 -12.28 -23.97 -48.06
C LEU A 31 -12.53 -23.89 -49.57
N HIS A 32 -13.59 -24.55 -50.04
CA HIS A 32 -14.04 -24.47 -51.42
C HIS A 32 -14.96 -23.25 -51.64
N ASP A 33 -14.69 -22.45 -52.67
CA ASP A 33 -15.46 -21.26 -53.03
C ASP A 33 -16.27 -21.56 -54.30
N ASP A 34 -17.58 -21.74 -54.14
CA ASP A 34 -18.50 -22.15 -55.22
C ASP A 34 -18.55 -21.12 -56.34
N ARG A 35 -18.37 -19.84 -55.99
CA ARG A 35 -18.47 -18.72 -56.94
C ARG A 35 -17.29 -18.70 -57.90
N PHE A 36 -16.09 -19.05 -57.42
CA PHE A 36 -14.88 -19.11 -58.24
C PHE A 36 -14.51 -20.55 -58.65
N ASN A 37 -15.27 -21.54 -58.17
CA ASN A 37 -15.04 -22.97 -58.36
C ASN A 37 -13.57 -23.37 -58.07
N ARG A 38 -13.04 -22.94 -56.92
CA ARG A 38 -11.66 -23.21 -56.52
C ARG A 38 -11.51 -23.36 -55.01
N ASN A 39 -10.47 -24.07 -54.60
CA ASN A 39 -10.07 -24.17 -53.20
C ASN A 39 -9.13 -23.02 -52.82
N HIS A 40 -9.37 -22.42 -51.65
CA HIS A 40 -8.42 -21.51 -51.01
C HIS A 40 -7.71 -22.29 -49.89
N ASP A 41 -6.44 -22.62 -50.07
CA ASP A 41 -5.65 -23.39 -49.11
C ASP A 41 -4.70 -22.49 -48.32
N PHE A 42 -4.95 -22.38 -47.02
CA PHE A 42 -4.07 -21.70 -46.06
C PHE A 42 -3.65 -22.60 -44.90
N SER A 43 -3.72 -23.92 -45.08
CA SER A 43 -3.43 -24.93 -44.05
C SER A 43 -1.98 -24.88 -43.52
N ASN A 44 -1.04 -24.40 -44.34
CA ASN A 44 0.36 -24.21 -43.97
C ASN A 44 0.61 -23.00 -43.04
N LYS A 45 -0.43 -22.22 -42.68
CA LYS A 45 -0.28 -21.02 -41.85
C LYS A 45 -0.25 -21.40 -40.36
N ALA A 46 0.92 -21.29 -39.74
CA ALA A 46 1.08 -21.47 -38.29
C ALA A 46 0.55 -20.26 -37.49
N GLY A 47 0.23 -20.49 -36.21
CA GLY A 47 -0.11 -19.43 -35.25
C GLY A 47 -1.60 -19.33 -34.90
N VAL A 48 -2.49 -20.01 -35.61
CA VAL A 48 -3.90 -20.13 -35.20
C VAL A 48 -4.01 -21.18 -34.10
N ILE A 49 -4.43 -20.77 -32.91
CA ILE A 49 -4.55 -21.66 -31.74
C ILE A 49 -6.01 -22.02 -31.41
N HIS A 50 -6.98 -21.29 -31.96
CA HIS A 50 -8.41 -21.55 -31.81
C HIS A 50 -9.16 -21.07 -33.04
N SER A 51 -10.16 -21.84 -33.48
CA SER A 51 -11.02 -21.52 -34.62
C SER A 51 -12.40 -22.12 -34.39
N GLU A 52 -13.44 -21.30 -34.45
CA GLU A 52 -14.80 -21.68 -34.08
C GLU A 52 -15.84 -20.81 -34.79
N VAL A 53 -16.90 -21.43 -35.32
CA VAL A 53 -18.11 -20.72 -35.76
C VAL A 53 -19.13 -20.74 -34.62
N MET A 54 -19.62 -19.57 -34.24
CA MET A 54 -20.56 -19.37 -33.15
C MET A 54 -21.89 -18.87 -33.72
N LEU A 55 -22.96 -19.61 -33.45
CA LEU A 55 -24.29 -19.36 -34.00
C LEU A 55 -25.20 -18.67 -32.96
N PRO A 56 -26.04 -17.71 -33.38
CA PRO A 56 -27.10 -17.18 -32.53
C PRO A 56 -28.19 -18.24 -32.32
N GLN A 57 -28.98 -18.08 -31.26
CA GLN A 57 -30.06 -19.00 -30.95
C GLN A 57 -31.06 -19.11 -32.12
N GLY A 58 -31.40 -20.34 -32.51
CA GLY A 58 -32.35 -20.62 -33.60
C GLY A 58 -31.74 -20.58 -35.00
N ALA A 59 -30.44 -20.35 -35.15
CA ALA A 59 -29.75 -20.51 -36.44
C ALA A 59 -29.62 -22.00 -36.82
N PRO A 60 -29.67 -22.35 -38.12
CA PRO A 60 -29.51 -23.74 -38.57
C PRO A 60 -28.11 -24.29 -38.29
N GLU A 61 -28.04 -25.50 -37.73
CA GLU A 61 -26.76 -26.14 -37.35
C GLU A 61 -25.79 -26.32 -38.53
N ARG A 62 -26.29 -26.45 -39.76
CA ARG A 62 -25.44 -26.54 -40.96
C ARG A 62 -24.51 -25.33 -41.12
N LEU A 63 -24.88 -24.17 -40.57
CA LEU A 63 -24.06 -22.96 -40.60
C LEU A 63 -22.85 -23.02 -39.65
N ASN A 64 -22.74 -24.05 -38.80
CA ASN A 64 -21.49 -24.32 -38.06
C ASN A 64 -20.36 -24.72 -39.00
N ASP A 65 -20.67 -25.29 -40.17
CA ASP A 65 -19.67 -25.54 -41.19
C ASP A 65 -19.29 -24.22 -41.87
N ARG A 66 -18.02 -23.84 -41.72
CA ARG A 66 -17.47 -22.58 -42.24
C ARG A 66 -17.58 -22.48 -43.76
N THR A 67 -17.43 -23.59 -44.49
CA THR A 67 -17.56 -23.62 -45.95
C THR A 67 -19.00 -23.34 -46.34
N VAL A 68 -19.96 -24.01 -45.70
CA VAL A 68 -21.40 -23.79 -45.92
C VAL A 68 -21.78 -22.34 -45.59
N LEU A 69 -21.38 -21.85 -44.42
CA LEU A 69 -21.68 -20.51 -43.93
C LEU A 69 -21.32 -19.43 -44.95
N TRP A 70 -20.06 -19.39 -45.37
CA TRP A 70 -19.57 -18.30 -46.21
C TRP A 70 -19.97 -18.43 -47.68
N ASN A 71 -20.22 -19.65 -48.19
CA ASN A 71 -20.83 -19.84 -49.50
C ASN A 71 -22.30 -19.41 -49.50
N GLU A 72 -23.08 -19.69 -48.44
CA GLU A 72 -24.46 -19.17 -48.33
C GLU A 72 -24.50 -17.64 -48.29
N VAL A 73 -23.56 -16.99 -47.58
CA VAL A 73 -23.42 -15.53 -47.57
C VAL A 73 -23.09 -14.98 -48.96
N GLU A 74 -22.15 -15.60 -49.69
CA GLU A 74 -21.82 -15.20 -51.05
C GLU A 74 -23.03 -15.39 -51.99
N ALA A 75 -23.69 -16.55 -51.96
CA ALA A 75 -24.85 -16.83 -52.82
C ALA A 75 -26.02 -15.85 -52.58
N GLY A 76 -26.21 -15.42 -51.33
CA GLY A 76 -27.27 -14.48 -50.94
C GLY A 76 -27.09 -13.05 -51.46
N GLU A 77 -25.88 -12.67 -51.88
CA GLU A 77 -25.58 -11.33 -52.38
C GLU A 77 -25.51 -11.31 -53.93
N LYS A 78 -26.23 -10.38 -54.56
CA LYS A 78 -26.32 -10.30 -56.04
C LYS A 78 -25.56 -9.12 -56.65
N ARG A 79 -25.28 -8.07 -55.87
CA ARG A 79 -24.65 -6.84 -56.39
C ARG A 79 -23.12 -6.92 -56.38
N LYS A 80 -22.49 -6.17 -57.29
CA LYS A 80 -21.03 -6.01 -57.37
C LYS A 80 -20.43 -5.24 -56.19
N ASP A 81 -21.23 -4.42 -55.52
CA ASP A 81 -20.86 -3.59 -54.36
C ASP A 81 -21.32 -4.20 -53.03
N ALA A 82 -21.71 -5.48 -53.03
CA ALA A 82 -22.27 -6.11 -51.85
C ALA A 82 -21.26 -6.19 -50.71
N GLN A 83 -21.70 -5.73 -49.53
CA GLN A 83 -21.05 -5.97 -48.26
C GLN A 83 -21.39 -7.39 -47.81
N LEU A 84 -20.38 -8.25 -47.72
CA LEU A 84 -20.49 -9.68 -47.48
C LEU A 84 -20.46 -9.99 -45.99
N ALA A 85 -19.46 -9.44 -45.29
CA ALA A 85 -19.20 -9.71 -43.88
C ALA A 85 -18.60 -8.47 -43.22
N ARG A 86 -18.69 -8.41 -41.89
CA ARG A 86 -17.89 -7.48 -41.09
C ARG A 86 -16.77 -8.25 -40.42
N GLU A 87 -15.55 -7.77 -40.59
CA GLU A 87 -14.41 -8.22 -39.80
C GLU A 87 -14.27 -7.36 -38.57
N VAL A 88 -14.09 -7.99 -37.42
CA VAL A 88 -13.61 -7.36 -36.19
C VAL A 88 -12.27 -7.99 -35.82
N GLU A 89 -11.27 -7.16 -35.54
CA GLU A 89 -9.96 -7.58 -35.04
C GLU A 89 -9.67 -6.89 -33.70
N PHE A 90 -9.22 -7.65 -32.70
CA PHE A 90 -8.83 -7.10 -31.40
C PHE A 90 -7.60 -7.77 -30.79
N SER A 91 -6.82 -7.02 -30.01
CA SER A 91 -5.59 -7.51 -29.36
C SER A 91 -5.85 -8.08 -27.97
N ILE A 92 -5.32 -9.26 -27.72
CA ILE A 92 -5.34 -9.89 -26.39
C ILE A 92 -4.08 -9.44 -25.62
N PRO A 93 -4.13 -9.19 -24.30
CA PRO A 93 -2.95 -8.86 -23.51
C PRO A 93 -1.89 -9.95 -23.52
N ARG A 94 -0.61 -9.56 -23.57
CA ARG A 94 0.54 -10.50 -23.57
C ARG A 94 0.76 -11.13 -22.21
N GLU A 95 0.19 -10.52 -21.18
CA GLU A 95 0.19 -10.98 -19.81
C GLU A 95 -0.66 -12.25 -19.63
N MET A 96 -1.54 -12.56 -20.60
CA MET A 96 -2.37 -13.77 -20.61
C MET A 96 -1.68 -14.92 -21.35
N ASN A 97 -1.97 -16.16 -20.92
CA ASN A 97 -1.62 -17.35 -21.69
C ASN A 97 -2.66 -17.66 -22.78
N GLU A 98 -2.35 -18.63 -23.64
CA GLU A 98 -3.18 -19.02 -24.80
C GLU A 98 -4.63 -19.33 -24.41
N LYS A 99 -4.83 -20.19 -23.40
CA LYS A 99 -6.16 -20.58 -22.91
C LYS A 99 -6.96 -19.38 -22.40
N GLN A 100 -6.31 -18.50 -21.62
CA GLN A 100 -6.93 -17.29 -21.07
C GLN A 100 -7.35 -16.31 -22.16
N GLY A 101 -6.52 -16.15 -23.20
CA GLY A 101 -6.84 -15.29 -24.33
C GLY A 101 -7.95 -15.82 -25.22
N VAL A 102 -7.98 -17.13 -25.47
CA VAL A 102 -9.08 -17.77 -26.20
C VAL A 102 -10.40 -17.57 -25.47
N ALA A 103 -10.43 -17.82 -24.16
CA ALA A 103 -11.62 -17.60 -23.35
C ALA A 103 -12.08 -16.13 -23.40
N LEU A 104 -11.16 -15.17 -23.22
CA LEU A 104 -11.47 -13.74 -23.34
C LEU A 104 -12.09 -13.38 -24.69
N ALA A 105 -11.53 -13.90 -25.79
CA ALA A 105 -12.02 -13.63 -27.13
C ALA A 105 -13.41 -14.24 -27.36
N ARG A 106 -13.61 -15.49 -26.94
CA ARG A 106 -14.89 -16.20 -27.05
C ARG A 106 -15.99 -15.53 -26.25
N ASP A 107 -15.71 -15.16 -25.00
CA ASP A 107 -16.68 -14.49 -24.11
C ASP A 107 -17.12 -13.15 -24.70
N PHE A 108 -16.17 -12.36 -25.20
CA PHE A 108 -16.47 -11.09 -25.85
C PHE A 108 -17.30 -11.29 -27.13
N VAL A 109 -17.00 -12.29 -27.96
CA VAL A 109 -17.75 -12.59 -29.19
C VAL A 109 -19.18 -13.06 -28.90
N ALA A 110 -19.32 -13.95 -27.93
CA ALA A 110 -20.63 -14.43 -27.48
C ALA A 110 -21.50 -13.25 -27.02
N GLU A 111 -20.96 -12.42 -26.12
CA GLU A 111 -21.70 -11.32 -25.51
C GLU A 111 -22.02 -10.20 -26.50
N GLN A 112 -21.05 -9.80 -27.32
CA GLN A 112 -21.17 -8.60 -28.14
C GLN A 112 -21.68 -8.86 -29.56
N PHE A 113 -21.60 -10.08 -30.08
CA PHE A 113 -22.02 -10.35 -31.47
C PHE A 113 -23.12 -11.40 -31.52
N VAL A 114 -22.90 -12.56 -30.93
CA VAL A 114 -23.83 -13.70 -31.05
C VAL A 114 -25.17 -13.41 -30.39
N LYS A 115 -25.17 -12.84 -29.17
CA LYS A 115 -26.41 -12.41 -28.49
C LYS A 115 -27.22 -11.35 -29.26
N ARG A 116 -26.60 -10.62 -30.18
CA ARG A 116 -27.25 -9.62 -31.03
C ARG A 116 -27.81 -10.21 -32.33
N GLY A 117 -27.72 -11.53 -32.53
CA GLY A 117 -28.25 -12.23 -33.70
C GLY A 117 -27.25 -12.43 -34.85
N MET A 118 -25.96 -12.11 -34.65
CA MET A 118 -24.92 -12.30 -35.66
C MET A 118 -24.34 -13.71 -35.59
N VAL A 119 -24.07 -14.32 -36.75
CA VAL A 119 -23.18 -15.48 -36.82
C VAL A 119 -21.74 -14.97 -36.77
N ALA A 120 -20.90 -15.56 -35.91
CA ALA A 120 -19.53 -15.12 -35.69
C ALA A 120 -18.51 -16.25 -35.91
N ASP A 121 -17.61 -16.08 -36.89
CA ASP A 121 -16.48 -16.97 -37.14
C ASP A 121 -15.22 -16.43 -36.44
N LEU A 122 -14.97 -16.93 -35.23
CA LEU A 122 -13.88 -16.53 -34.33
C LEU A 122 -12.61 -17.35 -34.61
N ASN A 123 -11.50 -16.64 -34.77
CA ASN A 123 -10.19 -17.24 -34.98
C ASN A 123 -9.15 -16.52 -34.10
N VAL A 124 -8.49 -17.24 -33.19
CA VAL A 124 -7.51 -16.68 -32.25
C VAL A 124 -6.10 -17.06 -32.71
N HIS A 125 -5.26 -16.04 -32.87
CA HIS A 125 -3.91 -16.11 -33.39
C HIS A 125 -2.91 -15.76 -32.28
N TRP A 126 -1.91 -16.61 -32.08
CA TRP A 126 -0.85 -16.50 -31.09
C TRP A 126 0.54 -16.37 -31.72
N ASP A 127 0.61 -15.54 -32.76
CA ASP A 127 1.84 -15.29 -33.52
C ASP A 127 2.97 -14.72 -32.67
N LYS A 128 4.22 -14.87 -33.15
CA LYS A 128 5.39 -14.20 -32.57
C LYS A 128 5.69 -12.88 -33.30
N ALA A 129 6.01 -11.84 -32.54
CA ALA A 129 6.55 -10.58 -33.05
C ALA A 129 8.02 -10.73 -33.49
N LYS A 130 8.58 -9.70 -34.16
CA LYS A 130 9.97 -9.72 -34.69
C LYS A 130 11.02 -9.90 -33.58
N ASP A 131 10.70 -9.50 -32.36
CA ASP A 131 11.52 -9.63 -31.14
C ASP A 131 11.32 -10.99 -30.43
N GLY A 132 10.59 -11.93 -31.04
CA GLY A 132 10.26 -13.23 -30.46
C GLY A 132 9.14 -13.21 -29.41
N SER A 133 8.59 -12.04 -29.06
CA SER A 133 7.52 -11.92 -28.06
C SER A 133 6.15 -12.33 -28.63
N PRO A 134 5.23 -12.86 -27.81
CA PRO A 134 3.90 -13.24 -28.28
C PRO A 134 3.06 -12.01 -28.69
N LYS A 135 2.29 -12.15 -29.77
CA LYS A 135 1.41 -11.12 -30.34
C LYS A 135 -0.04 -11.63 -30.47
N PRO A 136 -0.72 -11.93 -29.35
CA PRO A 136 -2.04 -12.55 -29.42
C PRO A 136 -3.11 -11.58 -29.95
N HIS A 137 -4.00 -12.08 -30.82
CA HIS A 137 -5.21 -11.39 -31.34
C HIS A 137 -6.31 -12.39 -31.63
N ALA A 138 -7.52 -11.89 -31.78
CA ALA A 138 -8.56 -12.59 -32.52
C ALA A 138 -9.00 -11.82 -33.76
N HIS A 139 -9.36 -12.57 -34.79
CA HIS A 139 -10.17 -12.13 -35.92
C HIS A 139 -11.56 -12.75 -35.80
N VAL A 140 -12.60 -11.95 -36.05
CA VAL A 140 -13.99 -12.38 -36.01
C VAL A 140 -14.66 -11.92 -37.29
N MET A 141 -15.13 -12.85 -38.12
CA MET A 141 -15.98 -12.52 -39.26
C MET A 141 -17.45 -12.67 -38.88
N LEU A 142 -18.21 -11.60 -39.08
CA LEU A 142 -19.61 -11.48 -38.67
C LEU A 142 -20.53 -11.44 -39.88
N SER A 143 -21.68 -12.12 -39.78
CA SER A 143 -22.77 -11.95 -40.75
C SER A 143 -23.33 -10.53 -40.71
N MET A 144 -23.81 -10.05 -41.86
CA MET A 144 -24.42 -8.71 -42.01
C MET A 144 -25.97 -8.78 -42.05
N ARG A 145 -26.51 -9.97 -41.79
CA ARG A 145 -27.92 -10.32 -41.87
C ARG A 145 -28.30 -11.10 -40.62
N ASP A 146 -29.52 -10.88 -40.17
CA ASP A 146 -30.13 -11.71 -39.14
C ASP A 146 -30.23 -13.16 -39.63
N VAL A 147 -30.07 -14.13 -38.73
CA VAL A 147 -30.22 -15.56 -39.04
C VAL A 147 -31.32 -16.13 -38.15
N GLY A 148 -32.30 -16.78 -38.77
CA GLY A 148 -33.35 -17.53 -38.08
C GLY A 148 -33.41 -18.97 -38.58
N PRO A 149 -34.44 -19.74 -38.18
CA PRO A 149 -34.54 -21.18 -38.51
C PRO A 149 -34.52 -21.50 -40.00
N GLY A 150 -34.93 -20.55 -40.86
CA GLY A 150 -34.88 -20.67 -42.32
C GLY A 150 -33.54 -20.28 -42.97
N GLY A 151 -32.54 -19.83 -42.20
CA GLY A 151 -31.29 -19.28 -42.71
C GLY A 151 -31.23 -17.75 -42.68
N PHE A 152 -30.45 -17.15 -43.57
CA PHE A 152 -30.20 -15.70 -43.61
C PHE A 152 -31.46 -14.88 -44.01
N GLY A 153 -31.80 -13.90 -43.17
CA GLY A 153 -32.88 -12.96 -43.35
C GLY A 153 -32.46 -11.62 -43.96
N LYS A 154 -33.10 -10.54 -43.50
CA LYS A 154 -32.83 -9.17 -43.98
C LYS A 154 -31.49 -8.66 -43.44
N LYS A 155 -30.91 -7.67 -44.15
CA LYS A 155 -29.73 -6.95 -43.65
C LYS A 155 -30.13 -6.05 -42.49
N ASN A 156 -29.42 -6.17 -41.38
CA ASN A 156 -29.59 -5.31 -40.22
C ASN A 156 -28.61 -4.12 -40.33
N ARG A 157 -29.15 -2.91 -40.55
CA ARG A 157 -28.33 -1.72 -40.78
C ARG A 157 -27.81 -1.09 -39.49
N ASP A 158 -28.46 -1.36 -38.36
CA ASP A 158 -28.11 -0.78 -37.06
C ASP A 158 -26.74 -1.27 -36.59
N TRP A 159 -26.34 -2.46 -37.05
CA TRP A 159 -25.01 -3.04 -36.83
C TRP A 159 -23.87 -2.23 -37.48
N ASN A 160 -24.19 -1.27 -38.35
CA ASN A 160 -23.22 -0.37 -38.98
C ASN A 160 -23.12 1.02 -38.33
N SER A 161 -23.87 1.30 -37.25
CA SER A 161 -23.81 2.61 -36.59
C SER A 161 -22.45 2.90 -35.94
N THR A 162 -22.11 4.19 -35.82
CA THR A 162 -20.85 4.62 -35.20
C THR A 162 -20.92 4.50 -33.68
N GLU A 163 -22.12 4.66 -33.14
CA GLU A 163 -22.52 4.50 -31.74
C GLU A 163 -22.25 3.06 -31.29
N LEU A 164 -22.76 2.06 -32.02
CA LEU A 164 -22.52 0.66 -31.69
C LEU A 164 -21.03 0.27 -31.77
N LEU A 165 -20.27 0.88 -32.70
CA LEU A 165 -18.83 0.69 -32.75
C LEU A 165 -18.12 1.28 -31.53
N LYS A 166 -18.57 2.43 -31.01
CA LYS A 166 -18.05 3.00 -29.75
C LYS A 166 -18.38 2.09 -28.57
N ASP A 167 -19.59 1.54 -28.53
CA ASP A 167 -20.03 0.61 -27.49
C ASP A 167 -19.17 -0.67 -27.51
N TRP A 168 -18.88 -1.24 -28.67
CA TRP A 168 -18.00 -2.42 -28.77
C TRP A 168 -16.58 -2.13 -28.30
N ARG A 169 -16.07 -0.94 -28.59
CA ARG A 169 -14.74 -0.52 -28.15
C ARG A 169 -14.67 -0.37 -26.63
N GLU A 170 -15.65 0.31 -26.05
CA GLU A 170 -15.80 0.42 -24.60
C GLU A 170 -15.93 -0.96 -23.96
N ALA A 171 -16.84 -1.79 -24.47
CA ALA A 171 -17.07 -3.15 -24.01
C ALA A 171 -15.82 -4.02 -24.09
N TRP A 172 -14.99 -3.87 -25.13
CA TRP A 172 -13.71 -4.58 -25.24
C TRP A 172 -12.73 -4.14 -24.14
N SER A 173 -12.57 -2.84 -23.90
CA SER A 173 -11.71 -2.37 -22.79
C SER A 173 -12.22 -2.87 -21.44
N ALA A 174 -13.54 -2.86 -21.23
CA ALA A 174 -14.15 -3.36 -20.02
C ALA A 174 -13.87 -4.86 -19.85
N HIS A 175 -14.11 -5.68 -20.89
CA HIS A 175 -13.84 -7.12 -20.89
C HIS A 175 -12.37 -7.45 -20.60
N VAL A 176 -11.43 -6.75 -21.26
CA VAL A 176 -10.00 -6.99 -21.05
C VAL A 176 -9.58 -6.56 -19.65
N ASN A 177 -9.99 -5.38 -19.19
CA ASN A 177 -9.64 -4.89 -17.85
C ASN A 177 -10.23 -5.78 -16.77
N GLU A 178 -11.46 -6.24 -16.98
CA GLU A 178 -12.10 -7.23 -16.13
C GLU A 178 -11.29 -8.52 -16.12
N ARG A 179 -10.94 -9.09 -17.28
CA ARG A 179 -10.14 -10.32 -17.37
C ARG A 179 -8.72 -10.17 -16.81
N MET A 180 -8.07 -9.03 -17.00
CA MET A 180 -6.75 -8.73 -16.42
C MET A 180 -6.83 -8.69 -14.89
N ALA A 181 -7.83 -7.97 -14.36
CA ALA A 181 -8.12 -7.96 -12.93
C ALA A 181 -8.53 -9.35 -12.43
N GLU A 182 -9.23 -10.14 -13.25
CA GLU A 182 -9.52 -11.54 -13.00
C GLU A 182 -8.25 -12.38 -12.89
N LEU A 183 -7.25 -12.14 -13.71
CA LEU A 183 -6.04 -12.96 -13.69
C LEU A 183 -4.94 -12.41 -12.77
N GLY A 184 -5.18 -11.27 -12.11
CA GLY A 184 -4.20 -10.62 -11.24
C GLY A 184 -3.03 -10.01 -12.01
N LEU A 185 -3.27 -9.70 -13.27
CA LEU A 185 -2.30 -9.14 -14.17
C LEU A 185 -2.32 -7.63 -14.01
N GLU A 186 -1.13 -7.05 -13.78
CA GLU A 186 -1.00 -5.60 -13.64
C GLU A 186 -1.19 -4.91 -14.99
N GLY A 187 -1.90 -3.78 -14.97
CA GLY A 187 -2.17 -2.95 -16.13
C GLY A 187 -3.65 -2.83 -16.46
N ARG A 188 -4.02 -1.71 -17.08
CA ARG A 188 -5.35 -1.46 -17.62
C ARG A 188 -5.21 -0.89 -19.02
N ILE A 189 -6.16 -1.21 -19.88
CA ILE A 189 -6.32 -0.64 -21.20
C ILE A 189 -7.49 0.36 -21.20
N ASP A 190 -7.40 1.43 -21.97
CA ASP A 190 -8.45 2.45 -22.07
C ASP A 190 -8.92 2.54 -23.53
N HIS A 191 -10.24 2.45 -23.77
CA HIS A 191 -10.82 2.51 -25.10
C HIS A 191 -10.86 3.93 -25.68
N ARG A 192 -10.82 4.95 -24.80
CA ARG A 192 -10.89 6.37 -25.17
C ARG A 192 -9.73 6.68 -26.08
N SER A 193 -9.97 7.54 -27.07
CA SER A 193 -8.87 8.02 -27.92
C SER A 193 -7.83 8.72 -27.04
N TYR A 194 -6.57 8.68 -27.48
CA TYR A 194 -5.50 9.43 -26.84
C TYR A 194 -5.89 10.91 -26.66
N LYS A 195 -6.53 11.54 -27.66
CA LYS A 195 -7.09 12.90 -27.55
C LYS A 195 -8.04 13.08 -26.34
N ALA A 196 -8.97 12.16 -26.12
CA ALA A 196 -9.90 12.24 -24.99
C ALA A 196 -9.24 11.93 -23.63
N GLN A 197 -8.08 11.29 -23.64
CA GLN A 197 -7.23 11.10 -22.46
C GLN A 197 -6.27 12.28 -22.22
N GLY A 198 -6.22 13.28 -23.13
CA GLY A 198 -5.22 14.35 -23.11
C GLY A 198 -3.82 13.86 -23.53
N ILE A 199 -3.76 12.87 -24.41
CA ILE A 199 -2.54 12.35 -25.03
C ILE A 199 -2.58 12.78 -26.49
N GLU A 200 -1.62 13.59 -26.93
CA GLU A 200 -1.58 14.12 -28.30
C GLU A 200 -0.83 13.19 -29.28
N LEU A 201 -0.77 11.90 -28.94
CA LEU A 201 -0.31 10.84 -29.83
C LEU A 201 -1.50 10.20 -30.54
N GLU A 202 -1.24 9.57 -31.68
CA GLU A 202 -2.21 8.73 -32.37
C GLU A 202 -2.06 7.27 -31.89
N PRO A 203 -3.13 6.58 -31.50
CA PRO A 203 -2.99 5.17 -31.08
C PRO A 203 -2.53 4.29 -32.24
N GLN A 204 -1.41 3.56 -32.11
CA GLN A 204 -0.94 2.66 -33.17
C GLN A 204 -1.98 1.57 -33.50
N HIS A 205 -2.33 1.43 -34.78
CA HIS A 205 -3.12 0.31 -35.30
C HIS A 205 -2.27 -0.94 -35.41
N LYS A 206 -2.77 -2.14 -35.06
CA LYS A 206 -2.03 -3.40 -35.19
C LYS A 206 -1.79 -3.80 -36.67
N ILE A 207 -0.54 -4.16 -37.04
CA ILE A 207 -0.26 -4.80 -38.36
C ILE A 207 -0.65 -6.28 -38.30
N GLY A 208 -1.69 -6.69 -39.02
CA GLY A 208 -2.03 -8.10 -39.19
C GLY A 208 -1.03 -8.87 -40.10
N PRO A 209 -1.06 -10.22 -40.13
CA PRO A 209 -0.15 -11.05 -40.93
C PRO A 209 -0.18 -10.80 -42.45
N MET A 210 -1.32 -10.39 -43.03
CA MET A 210 -1.42 -9.97 -44.44
C MET A 210 -0.57 -8.73 -44.71
N GLY A 211 -0.65 -7.73 -43.83
CA GLY A 211 0.13 -6.49 -43.95
C GLY A 211 1.64 -6.74 -43.94
N LYS A 212 2.10 -7.74 -43.17
CA LYS A 212 3.50 -8.18 -43.16
C LYS A 212 3.91 -8.96 -44.42
N ARG A 213 3.03 -9.77 -45.01
CA ARG A 213 3.32 -10.50 -46.28
C ARG A 213 3.43 -9.53 -47.45
N HIS A 214 2.49 -8.60 -47.55
CA HIS A 214 2.54 -7.55 -48.57
C HIS A 214 3.81 -6.68 -48.42
N GLU A 215 4.24 -6.36 -47.20
CA GLU A 215 5.53 -5.68 -46.94
C GLU A 215 6.76 -6.49 -47.38
N LEU A 216 6.76 -7.82 -47.17
CA LEU A 216 7.82 -8.74 -47.61
C LEU A 216 7.82 -8.98 -49.13
N GLU A 217 6.67 -8.86 -49.79
CA GLU A 217 6.47 -9.06 -51.23
C GLU A 217 6.47 -7.72 -52.02
N GLY A 218 6.71 -6.59 -51.36
CA GLY A 218 6.75 -5.26 -51.98
C GLY A 218 5.40 -4.72 -52.47
N GLN A 219 4.28 -5.26 -51.97
CA GLN A 219 2.93 -4.85 -52.31
C GLN A 219 2.34 -3.89 -51.25
N PRO A 220 1.56 -2.86 -51.65
CA PRO A 220 0.97 -1.92 -50.71
C PRO A 220 -0.19 -2.54 -49.90
N HIS A 221 -0.21 -2.30 -48.58
CA HIS A 221 -1.27 -2.77 -47.68
C HIS A 221 -1.60 -1.73 -46.58
N ARG A 222 -2.82 -1.17 -46.67
CA ARG A 222 -3.29 -0.05 -45.84
C ARG A 222 -3.04 -0.18 -44.33
N ASN A 223 -3.19 -1.36 -43.71
CA ASN A 223 -3.03 -1.50 -42.24
C ASN A 223 -1.57 -1.61 -41.76
N ALA A 224 -0.66 -2.08 -42.63
CA ALA A 224 0.77 -2.11 -42.32
C ALA A 224 1.33 -0.70 -42.47
N GLU A 225 0.97 -0.06 -43.57
CA GLU A 225 1.18 1.36 -43.82
C GLU A 225 0.61 2.20 -42.68
N ASP A 226 -0.60 1.96 -42.17
CA ASP A 226 -1.16 2.74 -41.06
C ASP A 226 -0.47 2.50 -39.71
N HIS A 227 -0.03 1.29 -39.35
CA HIS A 227 0.75 1.09 -38.11
C HIS A 227 2.12 1.73 -38.22
N VAL A 228 2.81 1.48 -39.34
CA VAL A 228 4.09 2.09 -39.65
C VAL A 228 3.93 3.59 -39.68
N ARG A 229 2.88 4.11 -40.33
CA ARG A 229 2.52 5.52 -40.37
C ARG A 229 2.22 6.05 -38.98
N ILE A 230 1.44 5.40 -38.13
CA ILE A 230 1.13 5.92 -36.79
C ILE A 230 2.33 5.79 -35.85
N ALA A 231 3.13 4.73 -35.99
CA ALA A 231 4.40 4.62 -35.28
C ALA A 231 5.35 5.71 -35.72
N ARG A 232 5.41 5.96 -37.02
CA ARG A 232 6.19 7.02 -37.64
C ARG A 232 5.68 8.39 -37.25
N GLU A 233 4.38 8.66 -37.29
CA GLU A 233 3.73 9.92 -36.94
C GLU A 233 3.81 10.17 -35.43
N ASN A 234 3.67 9.14 -34.59
CA ASN A 234 3.95 9.26 -33.16
C ASN A 234 5.42 9.53 -32.92
N GLY A 235 6.30 8.81 -33.61
CA GLY A 235 7.73 9.01 -33.52
C GLY A 235 8.09 10.42 -33.95
N GLU A 236 7.54 10.91 -35.07
CA GLU A 236 7.67 12.27 -35.58
C GLU A 236 7.11 13.30 -34.59
N ARG A 237 5.93 13.05 -34.00
CA ARG A 237 5.36 13.90 -32.95
C ARG A 237 6.22 13.91 -31.69
N ILE A 238 6.80 12.78 -31.28
CA ILE A 238 7.70 12.70 -30.11
C ILE A 238 9.06 13.33 -30.43
N ILE A 239 9.56 13.19 -31.65
CA ILE A 239 10.80 13.83 -32.10
C ILE A 239 10.60 15.35 -32.15
N ALA A 240 9.45 15.81 -32.68
CA ALA A 240 9.09 17.22 -32.75
C ALA A 240 8.79 17.80 -31.36
N ASP A 241 8.08 17.06 -30.52
CA ASP A 241 7.74 17.42 -29.15
C ASP A 241 7.87 16.22 -28.19
N PRO A 242 9.04 16.07 -27.53
CA PRO A 242 9.27 14.97 -26.60
C PRO A 242 8.32 14.91 -25.41
N ARG A 243 7.58 15.99 -25.11
CA ARG A 243 6.63 16.02 -23.98
C ARG A 243 5.57 14.93 -24.07
N HIS A 244 5.15 14.55 -25.28
CA HIS A 244 4.16 13.49 -25.47
C HIS A 244 4.60 12.14 -24.89
N ALA A 245 5.89 11.80 -25.00
CA ALA A 245 6.42 10.58 -24.40
C ALA A 245 6.51 10.70 -22.88
N LEU A 246 6.97 11.84 -22.39
CA LEU A 246 7.13 12.11 -20.96
C LEU A 246 5.77 12.09 -20.24
N ASP A 247 4.74 12.69 -20.81
CA ASP A 247 3.37 12.69 -20.24
C ASP A 247 2.72 11.31 -20.28
N GLY A 248 3.00 10.54 -21.35
CA GLY A 248 2.53 9.16 -21.47
C GLY A 248 3.09 8.27 -20.36
N ILE A 249 4.39 8.36 -20.11
CA ILE A 249 5.07 7.55 -19.08
C ILE A 249 4.70 8.05 -17.67
N THR A 250 4.72 9.36 -17.43
CA THR A 250 4.55 9.93 -16.08
C THR A 250 3.11 9.92 -15.55
N ARG A 251 2.13 9.44 -16.33
CA ARG A 251 0.76 9.21 -15.83
C ARG A 251 0.67 8.11 -14.78
N GLN A 252 1.43 7.03 -14.94
CA GLN A 252 1.36 5.84 -14.08
C GLN A 252 2.49 5.76 -13.05
N GLN A 253 3.58 6.49 -13.27
CA GLN A 253 4.78 6.49 -12.40
C GLN A 253 5.39 7.89 -12.35
N SER A 254 5.76 8.38 -11.15
CA SER A 254 6.37 9.73 -11.03
C SER A 254 7.82 9.73 -11.51
N THR A 255 8.51 8.60 -11.37
CA THR A 255 9.84 8.38 -11.93
C THR A 255 9.84 7.14 -12.82
N PHE A 256 10.76 7.09 -13.78
CA PHE A 256 10.91 5.96 -14.68
C PHE A 256 12.39 5.72 -15.00
N THR A 257 12.70 4.53 -15.49
CA THR A 257 14.07 4.13 -15.84
C THR A 257 14.32 4.26 -17.34
N THR A 258 15.59 4.16 -17.74
CA THR A 258 15.97 3.99 -19.16
C THR A 258 15.22 2.83 -19.83
N ARG A 259 14.97 1.73 -19.10
CA ARG A 259 14.25 0.58 -19.63
C ARG A 259 12.79 0.93 -19.93
N ASP A 260 12.14 1.66 -19.04
CA ASP A 260 10.74 2.06 -19.22
C ASP A 260 10.58 3.01 -20.41
N LEU A 261 11.50 3.97 -20.54
CA LEU A 261 11.57 4.86 -21.70
C LEU A 261 11.81 4.07 -23.00
N ALA A 262 12.74 3.12 -23.01
CA ALA A 262 13.01 2.29 -24.19
C ALA A 262 11.79 1.44 -24.57
N VAL A 263 11.07 0.88 -23.60
CA VAL A 263 9.83 0.14 -23.85
C VAL A 263 8.75 1.06 -24.43
N PHE A 264 8.69 2.31 -24.00
CA PHE A 264 7.77 3.30 -24.55
C PHE A 264 8.16 3.72 -25.98
N ALA A 265 9.42 4.15 -26.19
CA ALA A 265 9.94 4.55 -27.49
C ALA A 265 9.79 3.44 -28.53
N PHE A 266 10.12 2.20 -28.18
CA PHE A 266 9.95 1.04 -29.06
C PHE A 266 8.50 0.86 -29.52
N ARG A 267 7.53 1.17 -28.65
CA ARG A 267 6.11 1.15 -29.00
C ARG A 267 5.63 2.35 -29.78
N HIS A 268 6.46 3.37 -30.01
CA HIS A 268 6.10 4.63 -30.65
C HIS A 268 7.09 5.02 -31.76
N SER A 269 7.79 4.04 -32.34
CA SER A 269 8.76 4.26 -33.42
C SER A 269 8.63 3.22 -34.52
N ASP A 270 8.92 3.65 -35.74
CA ASP A 270 9.04 2.81 -36.92
C ASP A 270 10.52 2.55 -37.25
N GLY A 271 10.96 1.31 -37.05
CA GLY A 271 12.34 0.91 -37.29
C GLY A 271 13.35 1.40 -36.24
N LYS A 272 14.60 0.97 -36.42
CA LYS A 272 15.69 1.25 -35.48
C LYS A 272 16.11 2.72 -35.54
N GLU A 273 16.17 3.30 -36.73
CA GLU A 273 16.58 4.69 -36.94
C GLU A 273 15.64 5.65 -36.22
N GLN A 274 14.32 5.49 -36.36
CA GLN A 274 13.37 6.34 -35.68
C GLN A 274 13.34 6.07 -34.17
N PHE A 275 13.50 4.81 -33.74
CA PHE A 275 13.65 4.47 -32.33
C PHE A 275 14.84 5.21 -31.71
N ASP A 276 15.99 5.20 -32.38
CA ASP A 276 17.19 5.91 -31.95
C ASP A 276 16.96 7.43 -31.94
N GLN A 277 16.25 7.97 -32.94
CA GLN A 277 15.88 9.40 -32.99
C GLN A 277 14.91 9.79 -31.88
N VAL A 278 13.87 8.99 -31.59
CA VAL A 278 12.95 9.21 -30.47
C VAL A 278 13.70 9.15 -29.15
N MET A 279 14.52 8.13 -28.96
CA MET A 279 15.36 8.00 -27.77
C MET A 279 16.31 9.20 -27.63
N ALA A 280 16.93 9.66 -28.71
CA ALA A 280 17.81 10.82 -28.72
C ALA A 280 17.04 12.12 -28.42
N ALA A 281 15.88 12.33 -29.06
CA ALA A 281 15.04 13.51 -28.87
C ALA A 281 14.51 13.60 -27.44
N VAL A 282 14.02 12.50 -26.87
CA VAL A 282 13.55 12.49 -25.48
C VAL A 282 14.70 12.67 -24.50
N ARG A 283 15.87 12.06 -24.75
CA ARG A 283 17.06 12.24 -23.89
C ARG A 283 17.67 13.63 -23.98
N ALA A 284 17.60 14.28 -25.13
CA ALA A 284 18.07 15.64 -25.33
C ALA A 284 17.03 16.70 -24.93
N SER A 285 15.78 16.28 -24.66
CA SER A 285 14.71 17.19 -24.29
C SER A 285 15.04 17.89 -22.98
N PRO A 286 14.91 19.23 -22.91
CA PRO A 286 15.03 19.94 -21.64
C PRO A 286 13.94 19.52 -20.64
N GLU A 287 12.81 18.98 -21.14
CA GLU A 287 11.68 18.54 -20.33
C GLU A 287 11.95 17.21 -19.60
N LEU A 288 12.96 16.44 -20.02
CA LEU A 288 13.43 15.26 -19.31
C LEU A 288 14.39 15.69 -18.19
N VAL A 289 14.09 15.31 -16.94
CA VAL A 289 14.96 15.60 -15.80
C VAL A 289 15.56 14.31 -15.26
N ALA A 290 16.89 14.25 -15.23
CA ALA A 290 17.63 13.18 -14.58
C ALA A 290 17.63 13.40 -13.06
N LEU A 291 17.19 12.38 -12.32
CA LEU A 291 17.10 12.39 -10.86
C LEU A 291 18.29 11.69 -10.18
N GLY A 292 19.19 11.08 -10.96
CA GLY A 292 20.32 10.30 -10.46
C GLY A 292 20.02 8.80 -10.43
N LYS A 293 20.69 8.06 -9.53
CA LYS A 293 20.56 6.60 -9.42
C LYS A 293 19.74 6.20 -8.19
N ASP A 294 18.88 5.20 -8.35
CA ASP A 294 18.13 4.63 -7.23
C ASP A 294 18.99 3.70 -6.34
N GLY A 295 18.40 3.17 -5.26
CA GLY A 295 19.06 2.23 -4.35
C GLY A 295 19.49 0.90 -4.98
N ARG A 296 19.16 0.65 -6.26
CA ARG A 296 19.60 -0.49 -7.07
C ARG A 296 20.64 -0.09 -8.13
N GLY A 297 21.07 1.17 -8.16
CA GLY A 297 22.03 1.72 -9.11
C GLY A 297 21.44 2.04 -10.48
N GLN A 298 20.10 2.02 -10.65
CA GLN A 298 19.45 2.32 -11.92
C GLN A 298 19.21 3.82 -12.05
N GLU A 299 19.50 4.39 -13.22
CA GLU A 299 19.18 5.79 -13.50
C GLU A 299 17.68 6.03 -13.49
N ARG A 300 17.28 7.12 -12.83
CA ARG A 300 15.91 7.58 -12.69
C ARG A 300 15.73 8.91 -13.40
N PHE A 301 14.59 9.01 -14.06
CA PHE A 301 14.17 10.18 -14.80
C PHE A 301 12.74 10.55 -14.42
N THR A 302 12.39 11.80 -14.67
CA THR A 302 11.02 12.31 -14.58
C THR A 302 10.82 13.41 -15.64
N SER A 303 9.62 13.98 -15.71
CA SER A 303 9.33 15.15 -16.54
C SER A 303 9.38 16.44 -15.72
N ARG A 304 9.70 17.58 -16.35
CA ARG A 304 9.57 18.89 -15.71
C ARG A 304 8.13 19.19 -15.30
N ASP A 305 7.13 18.75 -16.06
CA ASP A 305 5.72 18.87 -15.67
C ASP A 305 5.42 18.10 -14.37
N MET A 306 5.95 16.89 -14.20
CA MET A 306 5.78 16.13 -12.96
C MET A 306 6.45 16.86 -11.79
N ILE A 307 7.67 17.37 -11.97
CA ILE A 307 8.34 18.20 -10.95
C ILE A 307 7.52 19.45 -10.63
N ALA A 308 6.98 20.14 -11.64
CA ALA A 308 6.14 21.32 -11.45
C ALA A 308 4.83 20.98 -10.74
N THR A 309 4.24 19.82 -11.03
CA THR A 309 3.04 19.31 -10.37
C THR A 309 3.32 18.97 -8.91
N GLU A 310 4.42 18.28 -8.62
CA GLU A 310 4.87 18.03 -7.25
C GLU A 310 5.16 19.35 -6.52
N GLY A 311 5.78 20.33 -7.20
CA GLY A 311 6.00 21.67 -6.64
C GLY A 311 4.71 22.45 -6.35
N ARG A 312 3.68 22.35 -7.22
CA ARG A 312 2.35 22.94 -6.95
C ARG A 312 1.65 22.26 -5.79
N LEU A 313 1.75 20.93 -5.71
CA LEU A 313 1.23 20.15 -4.59
C LEU A 313 1.88 20.59 -3.27
N GLU A 314 3.21 20.68 -3.25
CA GLU A 314 3.97 21.14 -2.08
C GLU A 314 3.60 22.56 -1.70
N LYS A 315 3.54 23.48 -2.67
CA LYS A 315 3.14 24.87 -2.44
C LYS A 315 1.73 24.97 -1.84
N ALA A 316 0.75 24.27 -2.40
CA ALA A 316 -0.61 24.26 -1.89
C ALA A 316 -0.67 23.68 -0.46
N GLY A 317 0.09 22.63 -0.18
CA GLY A 317 0.24 22.06 1.17
C GLY A 317 0.87 23.04 2.16
N ASP A 318 1.98 23.69 1.78
CA ASP A 318 2.66 24.71 2.58
C ASP A 318 1.74 25.91 2.90
N GLU A 319 1.02 26.43 1.90
CA GLU A 319 0.11 27.57 2.06
C GLU A 319 -1.09 27.21 2.97
N LEU A 320 -1.67 26.01 2.83
CA LEU A 320 -2.73 25.54 3.73
C LEU A 320 -2.23 25.32 5.16
N ALA A 321 -1.03 24.73 5.33
CA ALA A 321 -0.45 24.48 6.66
C ALA A 321 -0.04 25.76 7.40
N GLN A 322 0.22 26.85 6.68
CA GLN A 322 0.54 28.16 7.25
C GLN A 322 -0.70 28.91 7.75
N ARG A 323 -1.90 28.58 7.25
CA ARG A 323 -3.16 29.15 7.74
C ARG A 323 -3.48 28.60 9.14
N ARG A 324 -3.90 29.48 10.05
CA ARG A 324 -4.05 29.22 11.50
C ARG A 324 -5.42 29.67 12.04
N ASP A 325 -6.39 29.85 11.16
CA ASP A 325 -7.72 30.41 11.42
C ASP A 325 -8.82 29.35 11.54
N HIS A 326 -8.51 28.07 11.29
CA HIS A 326 -9.49 26.97 11.28
C HIS A 326 -9.69 26.26 12.64
N GLY A 327 -9.31 26.91 13.74
CA GLY A 327 -9.34 26.32 15.07
C GLY A 327 -10.75 26.19 15.62
N VAL A 328 -11.05 25.05 16.25
CA VAL A 328 -12.25 24.88 17.09
C VAL A 328 -11.95 25.29 18.52
N SER A 329 -12.84 26.03 19.15
CA SER A 329 -12.70 26.48 20.54
C SER A 329 -12.73 25.31 21.54
N ASP A 330 -12.01 25.43 22.65
CA ASP A 330 -11.94 24.39 23.69
C ASP A 330 -13.32 24.00 24.23
N ARG A 331 -14.24 24.98 24.29
CA ARG A 331 -15.64 24.76 24.68
C ARG A 331 -16.35 23.79 23.73
N GLN A 332 -16.22 23.99 22.41
CA GLN A 332 -16.90 23.13 21.45
C GLN A 332 -16.22 21.76 21.33
N ARG A 333 -14.90 21.69 21.48
CA ARG A 333 -14.17 20.42 21.58
C ARG A 333 -14.63 19.59 22.78
N ALA A 334 -14.70 20.22 23.96
CA ALA A 334 -15.18 19.57 25.18
C ALA A 334 -16.64 19.10 25.01
N GLY A 335 -17.51 19.96 24.49
CA GLY A 335 -18.91 19.61 24.24
C GLY A 335 -19.11 18.44 23.25
N ALA A 336 -18.23 18.31 22.25
CA ALA A 336 -18.25 17.16 21.34
C ALA A 336 -17.77 15.87 22.02
N LEU A 337 -16.71 15.96 22.85
CA LEU A 337 -16.19 14.82 23.62
C LEU A 337 -17.22 14.33 24.65
N GLU A 338 -17.86 15.24 25.38
CA GLU A 338 -18.93 14.92 26.35
C GLU A 338 -20.14 14.28 25.66
N ALA A 339 -20.53 14.78 24.49
CA ALA A 339 -21.62 14.20 23.71
C ALA A 339 -21.27 12.79 23.20
N ALA A 340 -20.02 12.55 22.79
CA ALA A 340 -19.55 11.24 22.39
C ALA A 340 -19.53 10.25 23.57
N GLU A 341 -19.02 10.69 24.73
CA GLU A 341 -19.00 9.89 25.96
C GLU A 341 -20.41 9.55 26.44
N GLY A 342 -21.36 10.50 26.35
CA GLY A 342 -22.78 10.26 26.63
C GLY A 342 -23.45 9.22 25.73
N ARG A 343 -22.88 8.95 24.54
CA ARG A 343 -23.29 7.86 23.63
C ARG A 343 -22.44 6.59 23.79
N GLY A 344 -21.58 6.53 24.81
CA GLY A 344 -20.69 5.40 25.09
C GLY A 344 -19.44 5.33 24.21
N LEU A 345 -19.09 6.39 23.48
CA LEU A 345 -17.88 6.46 22.65
C LEU A 345 -16.79 7.26 23.35
N THR A 346 -15.82 6.56 23.94
CA THR A 346 -14.61 7.17 24.50
C THR A 346 -13.43 6.99 23.54
N LEU A 347 -12.80 8.11 23.17
CA LEU A 347 -11.58 8.13 22.37
C LEU A 347 -10.39 7.67 23.22
N SER A 348 -9.51 6.84 22.65
CA SER A 348 -8.24 6.51 23.29
C SER A 348 -7.28 7.69 23.31
N GLY A 349 -6.15 7.58 24.02
CA GLY A 349 -5.16 8.65 24.09
C GLY A 349 -4.68 9.11 22.71
N GLU A 350 -4.31 8.16 21.84
CA GLU A 350 -3.86 8.48 20.48
C GLU A 350 -4.99 9.03 19.59
N GLN A 351 -6.22 8.54 19.77
CA GLN A 351 -7.38 9.07 19.06
C GLN A 351 -7.73 10.50 19.51
N ARG A 352 -7.54 10.81 20.80
CA ARG A 352 -7.73 12.15 21.37
C ARG A 352 -6.65 13.11 20.89
N ASP A 353 -5.39 12.70 20.87
CA ASP A 353 -4.29 13.48 20.32
C ASP A 353 -4.54 13.79 18.83
N ALA A 354 -5.04 12.82 18.06
CA ALA A 354 -5.44 13.03 16.68
C ALA A 354 -6.65 13.98 16.53
N PHE A 355 -7.67 13.85 17.38
CA PHE A 355 -8.80 14.76 17.44
C PHE A 355 -8.36 16.20 17.73
N ASP A 356 -7.48 16.40 18.71
CA ASP A 356 -6.95 17.71 19.09
C ASP A 356 -6.09 18.32 17.97
N HIS A 357 -5.32 17.48 17.26
CA HIS A 357 -4.54 17.87 16.09
C HIS A 357 -5.44 18.36 14.94
N ILE A 358 -6.44 17.58 14.54
CA ILE A 358 -7.29 17.95 13.39
C ILE A 358 -8.26 19.07 13.70
N THR A 359 -8.73 19.21 14.94
CA THR A 359 -9.56 20.35 15.37
C THR A 359 -8.72 21.60 15.68
N GLY A 360 -7.39 21.48 15.57
CA GLY A 360 -6.39 22.53 15.65
C GLY A 360 -6.59 23.66 14.64
N ARG A 361 -5.80 24.72 14.84
CA ARG A 361 -5.85 25.96 14.06
C ARG A 361 -5.45 25.79 12.59
N ASP A 362 -4.71 24.74 12.28
CA ASP A 362 -3.99 24.60 11.02
C ASP A 362 -4.95 24.32 9.85
N GLY A 363 -4.76 25.01 8.72
CA GLY A 363 -5.60 24.82 7.52
C GLY A 363 -5.38 23.46 6.83
N LEU A 364 -4.27 22.78 7.11
CA LEU A 364 -4.01 21.41 6.72
C LEU A 364 -3.68 20.56 7.95
N ALA A 365 -4.36 19.44 8.12
CA ALA A 365 -4.03 18.44 9.12
C ALA A 365 -4.04 17.03 8.52
N SER A 366 -3.21 16.14 9.05
CA SER A 366 -3.12 14.76 8.56
C SER A 366 -3.22 13.76 9.70
N VAL A 367 -3.92 12.64 9.44
CA VAL A 367 -4.03 11.51 10.35
C VAL A 367 -3.60 10.24 9.63
N VAL A 368 -2.53 9.63 10.14
CA VAL A 368 -2.08 8.32 9.72
C VAL A 368 -2.53 7.32 10.76
N GLY A 369 -3.21 6.26 10.37
CA GLY A 369 -3.50 5.21 11.33
C GLY A 369 -3.62 3.84 10.71
N TYR A 370 -3.14 2.85 11.45
CA TYR A 370 -3.14 1.46 11.03
C TYR A 370 -4.57 0.93 10.79
N ALA A 371 -4.66 -0.20 10.10
CA ALA A 371 -5.91 -0.86 9.83
C ALA A 371 -6.61 -1.21 11.15
N GLY A 372 -7.83 -0.69 11.36
CA GLY A 372 -8.63 -1.03 12.54
C GLY A 372 -8.39 -0.16 13.78
N THR A 373 -7.82 1.03 13.64
CA THR A 373 -7.56 1.96 14.75
C THR A 373 -8.73 2.92 15.06
N GLY A 374 -9.84 2.81 14.34
CA GLY A 374 -11.07 3.58 14.61
C GLY A 374 -11.06 5.04 14.13
N LYS A 375 -10.33 5.35 13.05
CA LYS A 375 -10.23 6.71 12.46
C LYS A 375 -11.60 7.36 12.20
N SER A 376 -12.55 6.62 11.61
CA SER A 376 -13.89 7.15 11.28
C SER A 376 -14.69 7.56 12.52
N ALA A 377 -14.58 6.81 13.62
CA ALA A 377 -15.25 7.17 14.87
C ALA A 377 -14.71 8.48 15.45
N MET A 378 -13.39 8.67 15.43
CA MET A 378 -12.74 9.93 15.84
C MET A 378 -13.17 11.10 14.93
N LEU A 379 -13.24 10.87 13.61
CA LEU A 379 -13.75 11.87 12.66
C LEU A 379 -15.21 12.25 12.94
N GLY A 380 -16.04 11.34 13.45
CA GLY A 380 -17.41 11.67 13.84
C GLY A 380 -17.47 12.63 15.03
N VAL A 381 -16.58 12.47 16.01
CA VAL A 381 -16.44 13.42 17.12
C VAL A 381 -15.91 14.77 16.61
N ALA A 382 -14.94 14.74 15.69
CA ALA A 382 -14.39 15.96 15.08
C ALA A 382 -15.44 16.72 14.24
N ARG A 383 -16.29 16.01 13.50
CA ARG A 383 -17.44 16.56 12.76
C ARG A 383 -18.34 17.36 13.70
N GLU A 384 -18.73 16.79 14.84
CA GLU A 384 -19.56 17.49 15.82
C GLU A 384 -18.87 18.74 16.38
N ALA A 385 -17.56 18.67 16.63
CA ALA A 385 -16.79 19.82 17.10
C ALA A 385 -16.74 20.95 16.05
N TRP A 386 -16.51 20.62 14.78
CA TRP A 386 -16.49 21.58 13.68
C TRP A 386 -17.86 22.20 13.43
N GLU A 387 -18.93 21.40 13.40
CA GLU A 387 -20.30 21.89 13.19
C GLU A 387 -20.75 22.83 14.32
N ARG A 388 -20.39 22.51 15.57
CA ARG A 388 -20.67 23.36 16.74
C ARG A 388 -19.94 24.71 16.69
N GLU A 389 -18.79 24.76 16.02
CA GLU A 389 -18.04 26.01 15.77
C GLU A 389 -18.56 26.77 14.54
N GLY A 390 -19.47 26.16 13.76
CA GLY A 390 -20.09 26.76 12.58
C GLY A 390 -19.41 26.42 11.25
N TYR A 391 -18.59 25.38 11.20
CA TYR A 391 -18.06 24.86 9.93
C TYR A 391 -19.07 23.92 9.25
N GLN A 392 -19.01 23.90 7.91
CA GLN A 392 -19.62 22.86 7.09
C GLN A 392 -18.59 21.76 6.82
N VAL A 393 -18.92 20.52 7.15
CA VAL A 393 -17.97 19.39 7.00
C VAL A 393 -18.38 18.56 5.79
N ARG A 394 -17.44 18.34 4.87
CA ARG A 394 -17.65 17.56 3.63
C ARG A 394 -16.61 16.46 3.54
N GLY A 395 -17.04 15.27 3.15
CA GLY A 395 -16.18 14.12 2.97
C GLY A 395 -15.85 13.86 1.50
N ALA A 396 -14.62 13.43 1.25
CA ALA A 396 -14.11 13.08 -0.06
C ALA A 396 -13.33 11.76 0.02
N ALA A 397 -13.49 10.90 -0.98
CA ALA A 397 -12.67 9.71 -1.13
C ALA A 397 -12.47 9.34 -2.60
N LEU A 398 -11.49 8.48 -2.90
CA LEU A 398 -11.23 8.02 -4.27
C LEU A 398 -12.38 7.16 -4.83
N SER A 399 -12.97 6.31 -3.98
CA SER A 399 -14.01 5.35 -4.37
C SER A 399 -15.33 5.61 -3.65
N GLY A 400 -16.44 5.14 -4.25
CA GLY A 400 -17.77 5.24 -3.65
C GLY A 400 -17.87 4.51 -2.30
N ILE A 401 -17.26 3.32 -2.19
CA ILE A 401 -17.21 2.52 -0.96
C ILE A 401 -16.47 3.26 0.16
N ALA A 402 -15.33 3.89 -0.16
CA ALA A 402 -14.58 4.65 0.83
C ALA A 402 -15.35 5.88 1.31
N ALA A 403 -16.01 6.60 0.40
CA ALA A 403 -16.87 7.72 0.77
C ALA A 403 -18.03 7.28 1.69
N GLU A 404 -18.64 6.13 1.43
CA GLU A 404 -19.65 5.55 2.32
C GLU A 404 -19.12 5.13 3.66
N ASN A 405 -17.99 4.44 3.70
CA ASN A 405 -17.38 4.00 4.97
C ASN A 405 -17.02 5.22 5.83
N LEU A 406 -16.58 6.31 5.20
CA LEU A 406 -16.40 7.59 5.85
C LEU A 406 -17.73 8.11 6.39
N GLU A 407 -18.77 8.22 5.56
CA GLU A 407 -20.09 8.74 5.95
C GLU A 407 -20.77 7.88 7.03
N GLY A 408 -20.84 6.57 6.87
CA GLY A 408 -21.43 5.66 7.85
C GLY A 408 -20.63 5.58 9.15
N GLY A 409 -19.30 5.73 9.09
CA GLY A 409 -18.43 5.68 10.27
C GLY A 409 -18.30 6.99 11.03
N SER A 410 -18.53 8.14 10.39
CA SER A 410 -18.31 9.48 10.96
C SER A 410 -19.54 10.42 10.91
N GLY A 411 -20.56 10.08 10.13
CA GLY A 411 -21.69 10.97 9.83
C GLY A 411 -21.34 12.13 8.88
N ILE A 412 -20.14 12.18 8.32
CA ILE A 412 -19.74 13.23 7.37
C ILE A 412 -20.32 12.92 5.99
N ALA A 413 -21.17 13.80 5.45
CA ALA A 413 -21.70 13.66 4.09
C ALA A 413 -20.56 13.58 3.07
N SER A 414 -20.45 12.47 2.34
CA SER A 414 -19.25 12.12 1.59
C SER A 414 -19.52 11.80 0.12
N ARG A 415 -18.62 12.23 -0.78
CA ARG A 415 -18.69 11.95 -2.22
C ARG A 415 -17.33 11.51 -2.77
N THR A 416 -17.33 10.97 -4.00
CA THR A 416 -16.07 10.70 -4.69
C THR A 416 -15.40 12.00 -5.11
N ILE A 417 -14.07 12.04 -5.11
CA ILE A 417 -13.30 13.20 -5.57
C ILE A 417 -13.69 13.58 -7.00
N ALA A 418 -13.81 12.59 -7.90
CA ALA A 418 -14.23 12.84 -9.28
C ALA A 418 -15.62 13.51 -9.36
N SER A 419 -16.55 13.15 -8.48
CA SER A 419 -17.87 13.79 -8.42
C SER A 419 -17.81 15.22 -7.89
N LEU A 420 -16.89 15.52 -6.97
CA LEU A 420 -16.67 16.87 -6.44
C LEU A 420 -15.98 17.74 -7.49
N GLU A 421 -14.91 17.26 -8.13
CA GLU A 421 -14.20 17.95 -9.22
C GLU A 421 -15.15 18.31 -10.37
N HIS A 422 -16.05 17.40 -10.75
CA HIS A 422 -17.07 17.69 -11.75
C HIS A 422 -18.09 18.74 -11.28
N GLY A 423 -18.46 18.72 -9.99
CA GLY A 423 -19.29 19.77 -9.39
C GLY A 423 -18.62 21.12 -9.46
N TRP A 424 -17.36 21.20 -9.01
CA TRP A 424 -16.54 22.41 -8.99
C TRP A 424 -16.40 23.03 -10.38
N ALA A 425 -16.12 22.21 -11.39
CA ALA A 425 -16.02 22.65 -12.79
C ALA A 425 -17.33 23.26 -13.35
N GLN A 426 -18.47 22.93 -12.75
CA GLN A 426 -19.80 23.44 -13.12
C GLN A 426 -20.28 24.57 -12.18
N GLY A 427 -19.40 25.10 -11.31
CA GLY A 427 -19.76 26.11 -10.33
C GLY A 427 -20.66 25.61 -9.18
N ARG A 428 -20.82 24.29 -9.03
CA ARG A 428 -21.57 23.64 -7.94
C ARG A 428 -20.61 23.13 -6.87
N ASP A 429 -21.14 22.85 -5.68
CA ASP A 429 -20.38 22.21 -4.59
C ASP A 429 -19.07 22.94 -4.20
N GLN A 430 -18.99 24.25 -4.48
CA GLN A 430 -17.81 25.08 -4.19
C GLN A 430 -17.50 25.07 -2.70
N LEU A 431 -16.20 25.07 -2.39
CA LEU A 431 -15.70 25.23 -1.03
C LEU A 431 -15.60 26.73 -0.68
N GLY A 432 -15.59 27.04 0.62
CA GLY A 432 -15.32 28.36 1.15
C GLY A 432 -14.59 28.33 2.50
N PRO A 433 -14.36 29.52 3.11
CA PRO A 433 -13.55 29.64 4.32
C PRO A 433 -14.12 28.93 5.57
N LYS A 434 -15.41 28.60 5.53
CA LYS A 434 -16.12 27.85 6.59
C LYS A 434 -16.35 26.37 6.23
N ASP A 435 -15.69 25.86 5.21
CA ASP A 435 -15.71 24.42 4.90
C ASP A 435 -14.50 23.68 5.49
N VAL A 436 -14.75 22.45 5.94
CA VAL A 436 -13.74 21.45 6.27
C VAL A 436 -13.90 20.28 5.30
N LEU A 437 -12.91 20.08 4.43
CA LEU A 437 -12.84 18.94 3.52
C LEU A 437 -12.04 17.80 4.16
N VAL A 438 -12.72 16.72 4.52
CA VAL A 438 -12.11 15.49 5.04
C VAL A 438 -11.89 14.52 3.89
N VAL A 439 -10.64 14.18 3.60
CA VAL A 439 -10.26 13.25 2.53
C VAL A 439 -9.82 11.92 3.14
N ASP A 440 -10.61 10.87 2.99
CA ASP A 440 -10.29 9.52 3.51
C ASP A 440 -9.66 8.62 2.45
N GLU A 441 -8.95 7.57 2.90
CA GLU A 441 -8.12 6.68 2.09
C GLU A 441 -7.15 7.46 1.18
N ALA A 442 -6.60 8.56 1.71
CA ALA A 442 -5.76 9.49 0.96
C ALA A 442 -4.49 8.84 0.36
N GLY A 443 -4.04 7.72 0.92
CA GLY A 443 -2.91 6.92 0.42
C GLY A 443 -3.11 6.35 -1.00
N MET A 444 -4.36 6.26 -1.47
CA MET A 444 -4.67 5.79 -2.82
C MET A 444 -4.75 6.91 -3.88
N ILE A 445 -4.67 8.17 -3.47
CA ILE A 445 -4.82 9.32 -4.36
C ILE A 445 -3.47 9.63 -5.00
N GLY A 446 -3.43 9.68 -6.33
CA GLY A 446 -2.22 10.04 -7.09
C GLY A 446 -1.87 11.53 -7.01
N THR A 447 -0.64 11.88 -7.37
CA THR A 447 -0.09 13.24 -7.26
C THR A 447 -0.93 14.29 -7.96
N ARG A 448 -1.35 14.04 -9.20
CA ARG A 448 -2.13 15.03 -9.99
C ARG A 448 -3.51 15.28 -9.38
N GLN A 449 -4.19 14.24 -8.91
CA GLN A 449 -5.51 14.42 -8.32
C GLN A 449 -5.43 15.08 -6.94
N MET A 450 -4.46 14.71 -6.10
CA MET A 450 -4.24 15.38 -4.82
C MET A 450 -3.90 16.86 -5.03
N GLU A 451 -3.08 17.19 -6.02
CA GLU A 451 -2.71 18.57 -6.34
C GLU A 451 -3.94 19.42 -6.68
N ARG A 452 -4.84 18.93 -7.54
CA ARG A 452 -6.08 19.66 -7.86
C ARG A 452 -6.98 19.86 -6.65
N VAL A 453 -7.10 18.85 -5.78
CA VAL A 453 -7.91 18.94 -4.55
C VAL A 453 -7.33 19.98 -3.59
N LEU A 454 -6.02 19.93 -3.31
CA LEU A 454 -5.39 20.88 -2.39
C LEU A 454 -5.35 22.30 -2.96
N SER A 455 -5.08 22.47 -4.26
CA SER A 455 -5.13 23.77 -4.92
C SER A 455 -6.52 24.39 -4.83
N HIS A 456 -7.57 23.63 -5.11
CA HIS A 456 -8.94 24.13 -5.01
C HIS A 456 -9.31 24.51 -3.56
N ALA A 457 -8.97 23.68 -2.58
CA ALA A 457 -9.22 23.98 -1.17
C ALA A 457 -8.43 25.20 -0.69
N ARG A 458 -7.18 25.36 -1.14
CA ARG A 458 -6.38 26.56 -0.88
C ARG A 458 -7.05 27.80 -1.42
N ASP A 459 -7.46 27.80 -2.68
CA ASP A 459 -8.06 28.97 -3.33
C ASP A 459 -9.40 29.35 -2.67
N ALA A 460 -10.13 28.36 -2.14
CA ALA A 460 -11.37 28.54 -1.39
C ALA A 460 -11.19 28.90 0.08
N GLU A 461 -9.96 28.90 0.60
CA GLU A 461 -9.65 29.08 2.03
C GLU A 461 -10.26 28.04 2.97
N ALA A 462 -10.58 26.86 2.44
CA ALA A 462 -11.12 25.76 3.21
C ALA A 462 -10.04 25.01 3.99
N LYS A 463 -10.43 24.41 5.12
CA LYS A 463 -9.57 23.48 5.86
C LYS A 463 -9.55 22.12 5.14
N VAL A 464 -8.39 21.47 5.08
CA VAL A 464 -8.25 20.09 4.60
C VAL A 464 -7.77 19.17 5.71
N VAL A 465 -8.44 18.03 5.88
CA VAL A 465 -8.03 16.96 6.78
C VAL A 465 -7.79 15.70 5.96
N LEU A 466 -6.54 15.27 5.84
CA LEU A 466 -6.18 14.05 5.10
C LEU A 466 -6.10 12.87 6.06
N VAL A 467 -6.82 11.79 5.75
CA VAL A 467 -6.87 10.58 6.56
C VAL A 467 -6.53 9.38 5.69
N GLY A 468 -5.65 8.51 6.19
CA GLY A 468 -5.23 7.36 5.41
C GLY A 468 -4.28 6.44 6.15
N ASP A 469 -3.74 5.49 5.40
CA ASP A 469 -2.66 4.62 5.81
C ASP A 469 -1.73 4.43 4.59
N PRO A 470 -0.52 5.02 4.58
CA PRO A 470 0.38 4.93 3.44
C PRO A 470 0.89 3.51 3.20
N GLU A 471 0.70 2.60 4.16
CA GLU A 471 1.13 1.20 4.08
C GLU A 471 0.07 0.30 3.43
N GLN A 472 -1.18 0.76 3.26
CA GLN A 472 -2.22 0.04 2.52
C GLN A 472 -2.00 0.14 0.99
N LEU A 473 -3.01 -0.25 0.19
CA LEU A 473 -2.92 -0.26 -1.26
C LEU A 473 -2.51 1.10 -1.82
N GLN A 474 -1.59 1.07 -2.78
CA GLN A 474 -0.99 2.27 -3.38
C GLN A 474 -1.91 2.87 -4.44
N ALA A 475 -1.68 4.15 -4.75
CA ALA A 475 -2.34 4.82 -5.86
C ALA A 475 -2.09 4.11 -7.20
N ILE A 476 -3.14 4.07 -8.04
CA ILE A 476 -3.02 3.56 -9.42
C ILE A 476 -2.24 4.57 -10.27
N GLU A 477 -2.54 5.86 -10.11
CA GLU A 477 -1.83 6.96 -10.74
C GLU A 477 -0.41 7.14 -10.17
N ALA A 478 0.38 7.99 -10.82
CA ALA A 478 1.73 8.32 -10.39
C ALA A 478 1.77 8.94 -8.98
N GLY A 479 2.80 8.54 -8.23
CA GLY A 479 3.23 9.18 -7.00
C GLY A 479 2.58 8.69 -5.71
N ALA A 480 3.15 9.13 -4.60
CA ALA A 480 2.73 8.87 -3.22
C ALA A 480 2.43 10.19 -2.50
N ALA A 481 1.45 10.95 -3.02
CA ALA A 481 1.15 12.32 -2.59
C ALA A 481 0.88 12.43 -1.09
N PHE A 482 0.01 11.57 -0.55
CA PHE A 482 -0.32 11.55 0.87
C PHE A 482 0.92 11.32 1.75
N ARG A 483 1.80 10.37 1.37
CA ARG A 483 3.06 10.12 2.07
C ARG A 483 3.92 11.39 2.11
N SER A 484 4.13 12.01 0.94
CA SER A 484 4.92 13.24 0.81
C SER A 484 4.40 14.37 1.72
N ILE A 485 3.08 14.61 1.72
CA ILE A 485 2.44 15.62 2.57
C ILE A 485 2.64 15.31 4.06
N THR A 486 2.40 14.06 4.48
CA THR A 486 2.54 13.65 5.88
C THR A 486 3.98 13.73 6.38
N GLU A 487 4.96 13.41 5.54
CA GLU A 487 6.39 13.54 5.87
C GLU A 487 6.82 15.01 5.99
N ARG A 488 6.22 15.90 5.19
CA ARG A 488 6.55 17.32 5.16
C ARG A 488 5.92 18.11 6.31
N HIS A 489 4.63 17.91 6.57
CA HIS A 489 3.85 18.70 7.53
C HIS A 489 3.61 18.00 8.86
N GLY A 490 3.99 16.72 8.96
CA GLY A 490 3.65 15.86 10.08
C GLY A 490 2.22 15.31 9.97
N ALA A 491 1.93 14.35 10.84
CA ALA A 491 0.61 13.77 10.99
C ALA A 491 0.43 13.30 12.44
N ALA A 492 -0.81 13.29 12.92
CA ALA A 492 -1.15 12.52 14.11
C ALA A 492 -1.18 11.02 13.75
N GLU A 493 -0.44 10.21 14.51
CA GLU A 493 -0.40 8.76 14.32
C GLU A 493 -1.33 8.06 15.31
N ILE A 494 -2.23 7.22 14.80
CA ILE A 494 -3.05 6.32 15.61
C ILE A 494 -2.58 4.90 15.32
N THR A 495 -1.85 4.30 16.25
CA THR A 495 -1.24 2.98 16.10
C THR A 495 -1.95 1.92 16.93
N GLU A 496 -2.72 2.32 17.93
CA GLU A 496 -3.52 1.44 18.77
C GLU A 496 -4.61 0.72 17.97
N ILE A 497 -4.42 -0.57 17.74
CA ILE A 497 -5.33 -1.42 16.99
C ILE A 497 -6.48 -1.88 17.89
N ARG A 498 -7.72 -1.55 17.49
CA ARG A 498 -8.95 -1.88 18.23
C ARG A 498 -9.82 -2.93 17.55
N ARG A 499 -9.53 -3.27 16.28
CA ARG A 499 -10.30 -4.24 15.49
C ARG A 499 -10.10 -5.66 15.98
N GLN A 500 -8.85 -6.10 16.11
CA GLN A 500 -8.52 -7.45 16.58
C GLN A 500 -8.68 -7.52 18.10
N ARG A 501 -9.26 -8.62 18.59
CA ARG A 501 -9.53 -8.82 20.03
C ARG A 501 -8.31 -9.34 20.78
N GLU A 502 -7.55 -10.24 20.17
CA GLU A 502 -6.37 -10.87 20.77
C GLU A 502 -5.10 -10.03 20.62
N ASP A 503 -4.29 -9.93 21.67
CA ASP A 503 -3.09 -9.08 21.66
C ASP A 503 -2.04 -9.52 20.64
N TRP A 504 -1.86 -10.83 20.44
CA TRP A 504 -0.93 -11.34 19.42
C TRP A 504 -1.36 -10.98 17.99
N GLN A 505 -2.66 -10.87 17.72
CA GLN A 505 -3.19 -10.45 16.42
C GLN A 505 -2.98 -8.95 16.20
N LYS A 506 -3.09 -8.13 17.27
CA LYS A 506 -2.74 -6.71 17.23
C LYS A 506 -1.25 -6.54 16.92
N GLU A 507 -0.37 -7.29 17.58
CA GLU A 507 1.07 -7.27 17.30
C GLU A 507 1.40 -7.75 15.87
N ALA A 508 0.75 -8.81 15.38
CA ALA A 508 0.92 -9.27 14.01
C ALA A 508 0.42 -8.23 12.98
N THR A 509 -0.69 -7.54 13.26
CA THR A 509 -1.20 -6.44 12.44
C THR A 509 -0.21 -5.27 12.40
N ARG A 510 0.39 -4.92 13.55
CA ARG A 510 1.48 -3.94 13.63
C ARG A 510 2.73 -4.40 12.86
N ALA A 511 3.04 -5.69 12.89
CA ALA A 511 4.14 -6.25 12.11
C ALA A 511 3.88 -6.12 10.60
N PHE A 512 2.67 -6.40 10.10
CA PHE A 512 2.33 -6.12 8.70
C PHE A 512 2.44 -4.63 8.36
N ALA A 513 1.87 -3.74 9.19
CA ALA A 513 1.92 -2.29 8.99
C ALA A 513 3.36 -1.74 8.94
N THR A 514 4.27 -2.34 9.71
CA THR A 514 5.69 -1.93 9.76
C THR A 514 6.59 -2.70 8.79
N GLY A 515 6.00 -3.48 7.87
CA GLY A 515 6.71 -4.25 6.85
C GLY A 515 7.49 -5.47 7.37
N ARG A 516 7.26 -5.86 8.63
CA ARG A 516 7.73 -7.12 9.22
C ARG A 516 6.76 -8.26 8.85
N THR A 517 6.41 -8.37 7.57
CA THR A 517 5.44 -9.34 7.05
C THR A 517 5.79 -10.78 7.40
N ALA A 518 7.08 -11.15 7.34
CA ALA A 518 7.52 -12.49 7.71
C ALA A 518 7.21 -12.82 9.18
N GLU A 519 7.50 -11.90 10.10
CA GLU A 519 7.18 -12.05 11.54
C GLU A 519 5.68 -12.19 11.76
N ALA A 520 4.87 -11.40 11.05
CA ALA A 520 3.42 -11.50 11.13
C ALA A 520 2.91 -12.86 10.63
N LEU A 521 3.42 -13.34 9.48
CA LEU A 521 3.07 -14.65 8.93
C LEU A 521 3.49 -15.79 9.86
N ASP A 522 4.67 -15.70 10.48
CA ASP A 522 5.13 -16.68 11.46
C ASP A 522 4.24 -16.70 12.70
N ALA A 523 3.75 -15.55 13.16
CA ALA A 523 2.78 -15.46 14.26
C ALA A 523 1.45 -16.15 13.90
N TYR A 524 0.90 -15.93 12.71
CA TYR A 524 -0.30 -16.65 12.25
C TYR A 524 -0.05 -18.15 12.06
N ALA A 525 1.11 -18.54 11.54
CA ALA A 525 1.48 -19.94 11.37
C ALA A 525 1.59 -20.67 12.72
N ALA A 526 2.20 -20.03 13.73
CA ALA A 526 2.30 -20.58 15.08
C ALA A 526 0.93 -20.81 15.75
N HIS A 527 -0.11 -20.08 15.33
CA HIS A 527 -1.50 -20.24 15.78
C HIS A 527 -2.33 -21.14 14.84
N GLY A 528 -1.71 -21.85 13.90
CA GLY A 528 -2.39 -22.77 12.99
C GLY A 528 -3.29 -22.09 11.96
N MET A 529 -3.00 -20.83 11.63
CA MET A 529 -3.82 -20.00 10.73
C MET A 529 -3.25 -19.92 9.30
N VAL A 530 -2.13 -20.58 9.03
CA VAL A 530 -1.48 -20.63 7.72
C VAL A 530 -1.47 -22.08 7.23
N HIS A 531 -2.07 -22.30 6.06
CA HIS A 531 -2.33 -23.62 5.49
C HIS A 531 -1.66 -23.75 4.13
N ALA A 532 -0.83 -24.78 3.97
CA ALA A 532 -0.21 -25.13 2.70
C ALA A 532 -0.94 -26.32 2.07
N ALA A 533 -1.11 -26.30 0.75
CA ALA A 533 -1.51 -27.46 -0.03
C ALA A 533 -0.55 -27.67 -1.21
N ASP A 534 -0.60 -28.83 -1.87
CA ASP A 534 0.34 -29.14 -2.96
C ASP A 534 0.15 -28.22 -4.18
N THR A 535 -1.09 -27.88 -4.51
CA THR A 535 -1.43 -26.95 -5.61
C THR A 535 -2.30 -25.79 -5.13
N ARG A 536 -2.38 -24.72 -5.93
CA ARG A 536 -3.29 -23.60 -5.65
C ARG A 536 -4.75 -24.04 -5.62
N GLU A 537 -5.16 -24.94 -6.51
CA GLU A 537 -6.53 -25.48 -6.54
C GLU A 537 -6.85 -26.24 -5.25
N ALA A 538 -5.93 -27.08 -4.77
CA ALA A 538 -6.11 -27.78 -3.49
C ALA A 538 -6.15 -26.80 -2.31
N ALA A 539 -5.35 -25.73 -2.35
CA ALA A 539 -5.36 -24.69 -1.33
C ALA A 539 -6.70 -23.93 -1.32
N ARG A 540 -7.26 -23.65 -2.50
CA ARG A 540 -8.57 -23.03 -2.67
C ARG A 540 -9.68 -23.93 -2.12
N ALA A 541 -9.74 -25.20 -2.52
CA ALA A 541 -10.73 -26.14 -2.01
C ALA A 541 -10.68 -26.24 -0.47
N GLY A 542 -9.48 -26.39 0.11
CA GLY A 542 -9.30 -26.43 1.57
C GLY A 542 -9.67 -25.13 2.28
N LEU A 543 -9.51 -23.97 1.61
CA LEU A 543 -10.00 -22.69 2.13
C LEU A 543 -11.52 -22.67 2.20
N VAL A 544 -12.19 -23.08 1.12
CA VAL A 544 -13.66 -23.08 1.05
C VAL A 544 -14.24 -24.11 2.04
N ASP A 545 -13.62 -25.27 2.23
CA ASP A 545 -14.05 -26.27 3.24
C ASP A 545 -14.00 -25.71 4.67
N ARG A 546 -12.94 -24.95 4.98
CA ARG A 546 -12.81 -24.31 6.29
C ARG A 546 -13.82 -23.17 6.45
N TRP A 547 -13.99 -22.36 5.41
CA TRP A 547 -15.02 -21.31 5.40
C TRP A 547 -16.42 -21.89 5.63
N ASP A 548 -16.78 -22.99 4.97
CA ASP A 548 -18.09 -23.61 5.12
C ASP A 548 -18.29 -24.22 6.51
N ARG A 549 -17.24 -24.86 7.06
CA ARG A 549 -17.25 -25.34 8.45
C ARG A 549 -17.48 -24.20 9.44
N ASP A 550 -16.75 -23.09 9.29
CA ASP A 550 -16.88 -21.92 10.16
C ASP A 550 -18.26 -21.26 9.99
N ARG A 551 -18.81 -21.27 8.77
CA ARG A 551 -20.17 -20.78 8.46
C ARG A 551 -21.25 -21.57 9.18
N GLN A 552 -21.16 -22.91 9.19
CA GLN A 552 -22.12 -23.78 9.87
C GLN A 552 -21.98 -23.71 11.40
N ALA A 553 -20.75 -23.66 11.90
CA ALA A 553 -20.49 -23.62 13.34
C ALA A 553 -20.86 -22.28 13.99
N GLU A 554 -20.69 -21.17 13.28
CA GLU A 554 -20.90 -19.82 13.81
C GLU A 554 -21.73 -18.95 12.82
N PRO A 555 -23.02 -19.27 12.58
CA PRO A 555 -23.82 -18.66 11.50
C PRO A 555 -23.97 -17.14 11.61
N ASP A 556 -24.02 -16.60 12.83
CA ASP A 556 -24.19 -15.17 13.10
C ASP A 556 -22.94 -14.32 12.82
N LYS A 557 -21.77 -14.94 12.62
CA LYS A 557 -20.52 -14.21 12.38
C LYS A 557 -20.40 -13.76 10.93
N THR A 558 -19.99 -12.50 10.73
CA THR A 558 -19.68 -11.98 9.40
C THR A 558 -18.41 -12.60 8.85
N ARG A 559 -18.41 -12.95 7.56
CA ARG A 559 -17.31 -13.66 6.91
C ARG A 559 -17.18 -13.33 5.43
N ILE A 560 -15.97 -13.40 4.91
CA ILE A 560 -15.69 -13.22 3.48
C ILE A 560 -14.35 -13.88 3.11
N MET A 561 -14.27 -14.36 1.87
CA MET A 561 -13.03 -14.85 1.29
C MET A 561 -12.35 -13.75 0.45
N PHE A 562 -11.03 -13.64 0.55
CA PHE A 562 -10.22 -12.63 -0.11
C PHE A 562 -9.15 -13.26 -0.99
N THR A 563 -8.88 -12.62 -2.11
CA THR A 563 -7.76 -12.98 -2.98
C THR A 563 -7.34 -11.76 -3.81
N HIS A 564 -6.27 -11.91 -4.57
CA HIS A 564 -5.73 -10.85 -5.41
C HIS A 564 -6.57 -10.64 -6.69
N THR A 565 -7.15 -11.70 -7.25
CA THR A 565 -7.62 -11.70 -8.64
C THR A 565 -9.11 -12.03 -8.75
N ASN A 566 -9.85 -11.38 -9.66
CA ASN A 566 -11.28 -11.68 -9.82
C ASN A 566 -11.55 -13.12 -10.38
N ALA A 567 -10.59 -13.79 -11.04
CA ALA A 567 -10.74 -15.18 -11.51
C ALA A 567 -10.76 -16.09 -10.30
N GLU A 568 -9.80 -15.95 -9.38
CA GLU A 568 -9.84 -16.69 -8.13
C GLU A 568 -11.10 -16.34 -7.31
N VAL A 569 -11.59 -15.09 -7.35
CA VAL A 569 -12.89 -14.73 -6.76
C VAL A 569 -14.05 -15.51 -7.40
N ARG A 570 -14.09 -15.64 -8.72
CA ARG A 570 -15.14 -16.44 -9.40
C ARG A 570 -15.07 -17.91 -9.01
N GLU A 571 -13.87 -18.49 -8.99
CA GLU A 571 -13.68 -19.88 -8.57
C GLU A 571 -14.09 -20.08 -7.11
N LEU A 572 -13.68 -19.18 -6.21
CA LEU A 572 -14.08 -19.19 -4.79
C LEU A 572 -15.59 -19.05 -4.63
N ASN A 573 -16.24 -18.14 -5.37
CA ASN A 573 -17.69 -17.97 -5.33
C ASN A 573 -18.41 -19.23 -5.78
N ARG A 574 -17.96 -19.87 -6.86
CA ARG A 574 -18.56 -21.12 -7.37
C ARG A 574 -18.42 -22.25 -6.36
N GLU A 575 -17.20 -22.51 -5.89
CA GLU A 575 -16.92 -23.59 -4.93
C GLU A 575 -17.62 -23.37 -3.58
N ALA A 576 -17.77 -22.11 -3.14
CA ALA A 576 -18.52 -21.77 -1.93
C ALA A 576 -20.02 -22.04 -2.10
N ARG A 577 -20.60 -21.61 -3.22
CA ARG A 577 -22.00 -21.84 -3.55
C ARG A 577 -22.32 -23.34 -3.61
N GLU A 578 -21.42 -24.15 -4.19
CA GLU A 578 -21.55 -25.61 -4.24
C GLU A 578 -21.68 -26.22 -2.84
N ARG A 579 -20.94 -25.72 -1.84
CA ARG A 579 -21.04 -26.19 -0.45
C ARG A 579 -22.34 -25.77 0.23
N VAL A 580 -22.78 -24.53 0.05
CA VAL A 580 -24.07 -24.04 0.58
C VAL A 580 -25.25 -24.81 -0.05
N ARG A 581 -25.13 -25.17 -1.33
CA ARG A 581 -26.09 -26.03 -2.02
C ARG A 581 -26.10 -27.44 -1.43
N ALA A 582 -24.93 -28.02 -1.20
CA ALA A 582 -24.80 -29.36 -0.63
C ALA A 582 -25.40 -29.46 0.79
N SER A 583 -25.40 -28.37 1.57
CA SER A 583 -26.09 -28.30 2.87
C SER A 583 -27.62 -28.11 2.76
N GLY A 584 -28.19 -27.97 1.57
CA GLY A 584 -29.63 -27.80 1.37
C GLY A 584 -30.17 -26.43 1.74
N GLU A 585 -29.30 -25.42 1.86
CA GLU A 585 -29.66 -24.06 2.29
C GLU A 585 -30.02 -23.13 1.12
N LEU A 586 -29.82 -23.59 -0.13
CA LEU A 586 -30.23 -22.87 -1.33
C LEU A 586 -31.56 -23.39 -1.86
N GLY A 587 -32.43 -22.46 -2.27
CA GLY A 587 -33.63 -22.77 -3.02
C GLY A 587 -33.34 -23.20 -4.47
N GLU A 588 -34.39 -23.17 -5.30
CA GLU A 588 -34.28 -23.48 -6.73
C GLU A 588 -33.43 -22.43 -7.46
N ASP A 589 -32.62 -22.89 -8.42
CA ASP A 589 -31.87 -22.00 -9.30
C ASP A 589 -32.81 -21.24 -10.23
N ARG A 590 -32.54 -19.96 -10.36
CA ARG A 590 -33.13 -19.06 -11.34
C ARG A 590 -32.00 -18.37 -12.09
N THR A 591 -31.94 -18.61 -13.40
CA THR A 591 -30.95 -17.99 -14.28
C THR A 591 -31.32 -16.54 -14.51
N VAL A 592 -30.35 -15.66 -14.32
CA VAL A 592 -30.48 -14.20 -14.42
C VAL A 592 -29.45 -13.67 -15.41
N ALA A 593 -29.91 -12.87 -16.37
CA ALA A 593 -29.04 -12.08 -17.24
C ALA A 593 -28.49 -10.87 -16.48
N ALA A 594 -27.47 -11.08 -15.65
CA ALA A 594 -26.77 -10.00 -14.96
C ALA A 594 -25.90 -9.17 -15.94
N ASP A 595 -25.52 -7.94 -15.56
CA ASP A 595 -24.68 -7.03 -16.39
C ASP A 595 -23.37 -7.68 -16.87
N ARG A 596 -22.87 -8.68 -16.12
CA ARG A 596 -21.62 -9.39 -16.40
C ARG A 596 -21.85 -10.82 -16.89
N GLY A 597 -22.94 -11.05 -17.61
CA GLY A 597 -23.31 -12.34 -18.17
C GLY A 597 -24.31 -13.10 -17.32
N GLU A 598 -24.84 -14.19 -17.89
CA GLU A 598 -25.83 -15.06 -17.26
C GLU A 598 -25.25 -15.77 -16.05
N ARG A 599 -26.02 -15.81 -14.96
CA ARG A 599 -25.65 -16.47 -13.71
C ARG A 599 -26.88 -17.05 -13.04
N ASP A 600 -26.70 -18.19 -12.39
CA ASP A 600 -27.74 -18.78 -11.56
C ASP A 600 -27.68 -18.21 -10.15
N PHE A 601 -28.84 -17.80 -9.66
CA PHE A 601 -29.06 -17.40 -8.28
C PHE A 601 -30.19 -18.22 -7.67
N ALA A 602 -30.13 -18.45 -6.36
CA ALA A 602 -31.16 -19.12 -5.59
C ALA A 602 -31.44 -18.35 -4.31
N ALA A 603 -32.67 -18.42 -3.78
CA ALA A 603 -32.93 -17.94 -2.43
C ALA A 603 -31.93 -18.58 -1.44
N GLY A 604 -31.35 -17.78 -0.55
CA GLY A 604 -30.22 -18.15 0.31
C GLY A 604 -28.85 -17.69 -0.22
N ASP A 605 -28.72 -17.35 -1.52
CA ASP A 605 -27.43 -16.97 -2.08
C ASP A 605 -26.87 -15.68 -1.47
N ARG A 606 -25.55 -15.67 -1.27
CA ARG A 606 -24.81 -14.45 -0.97
C ARG A 606 -24.56 -13.67 -2.26
N ILE A 607 -24.96 -12.40 -2.31
CA ILE A 607 -24.78 -11.54 -3.48
C ILE A 607 -24.00 -10.25 -3.15
N MET A 608 -23.38 -9.69 -4.18
CA MET A 608 -22.69 -8.41 -4.19
C MET A 608 -23.29 -7.50 -5.27
N PHE A 609 -23.66 -6.28 -4.88
CA PHE A 609 -24.05 -5.23 -5.83
C PHE A 609 -22.81 -4.63 -6.50
N LEU A 610 -22.87 -4.35 -7.79
CA LEU A 610 -21.72 -3.94 -8.61
C LEU A 610 -21.84 -2.51 -9.16
N ARG A 611 -23.01 -1.88 -9.01
CA ARG A 611 -23.29 -0.51 -9.45
C ARG A 611 -23.99 0.28 -8.35
N ASN A 612 -23.74 1.59 -8.31
CA ASN A 612 -24.46 2.44 -7.38
C ASN A 612 -25.91 2.65 -7.85
N GLU A 613 -26.89 2.49 -6.96
CA GLU A 613 -28.29 2.78 -7.22
C GLU A 613 -28.93 3.45 -6.01
N ARG A 614 -29.18 4.76 -6.12
CA ARG A 614 -29.66 5.59 -5.01
C ARG A 614 -31.07 5.23 -4.58
N SER A 615 -31.95 4.88 -5.54
CA SER A 615 -33.34 4.52 -5.25
C SER A 615 -33.45 3.28 -4.37
N LEU A 616 -32.51 2.33 -4.54
CA LEU A 616 -32.42 1.12 -3.74
C LEU A 616 -31.57 1.32 -2.48
N GLY A 617 -30.83 2.43 -2.37
CA GLY A 617 -29.84 2.65 -1.30
C GLY A 617 -28.71 1.62 -1.30
N VAL A 618 -28.38 1.04 -2.46
CA VAL A 618 -27.30 0.04 -2.62
C VAL A 618 -26.17 0.63 -3.45
N LYS A 619 -24.92 0.23 -3.15
CA LYS A 619 -23.74 0.71 -3.87
C LYS A 619 -22.86 -0.44 -4.35
N ASN A 620 -21.94 -0.15 -5.25
CA ASN A 620 -20.96 -1.12 -5.71
C ASN A 620 -20.16 -1.64 -4.49
N GLY A 621 -20.11 -2.95 -4.29
CA GLY A 621 -19.51 -3.63 -3.14
C GLY A 621 -20.47 -3.96 -2.00
N THR A 622 -21.72 -3.45 -2.00
CA THR A 622 -22.71 -3.81 -0.96
C THR A 622 -22.98 -5.32 -1.01
N LEU A 623 -23.02 -5.96 0.16
CA LEU A 623 -23.31 -7.39 0.32
C LEU A 623 -24.71 -7.60 0.90
N GLY A 624 -25.34 -8.70 0.50
CA GLY A 624 -26.62 -9.14 1.04
C GLY A 624 -26.89 -10.61 0.76
N THR A 625 -27.93 -11.12 1.38
CA THR A 625 -28.45 -12.47 1.16
C THR A 625 -29.75 -12.39 0.38
N LEU A 626 -29.83 -13.13 -0.72
CA LEU A 626 -31.03 -13.21 -1.56
C LEU A 626 -32.13 -13.93 -0.78
N GLU A 627 -33.23 -13.25 -0.50
CA GLU A 627 -34.38 -13.83 0.20
C GLU A 627 -35.36 -14.48 -0.78
N ARG A 628 -35.55 -13.86 -1.95
CA ARG A 628 -36.47 -14.36 -2.98
C ARG A 628 -36.04 -13.91 -4.38
N ILE A 629 -36.36 -14.73 -5.37
CA ILE A 629 -36.21 -14.43 -6.79
C ILE A 629 -37.39 -15.00 -7.58
N GLU A 630 -38.29 -14.12 -8.03
CA GLU A 630 -39.54 -14.47 -8.70
C GLU A 630 -39.86 -13.42 -9.77
N ASP A 631 -40.35 -13.86 -10.94
CA ASP A 631 -40.85 -12.98 -12.02
C ASP A 631 -39.93 -11.81 -12.41
N GLY A 632 -38.61 -12.08 -12.51
CA GLY A 632 -37.63 -11.05 -12.86
C GLY A 632 -37.34 -10.06 -11.73
N ARG A 633 -37.81 -10.32 -10.51
CA ARG A 633 -37.62 -9.46 -9.34
C ARG A 633 -36.78 -10.16 -8.27
N MET A 634 -35.82 -9.44 -7.71
CA MET A 634 -35.01 -9.92 -6.59
C MET A 634 -35.42 -9.21 -5.30
N GLY A 635 -35.53 -9.97 -4.21
CA GLY A 635 -35.62 -9.45 -2.84
C GLY A 635 -34.38 -9.86 -2.06
N VAL A 636 -33.63 -8.89 -1.53
CA VAL A 636 -32.32 -9.11 -0.91
C VAL A 636 -32.28 -8.46 0.46
N ARG A 637 -31.90 -9.22 1.48
CA ARG A 637 -31.58 -8.69 2.82
C ARG A 637 -30.13 -8.28 2.86
N LEU A 638 -29.89 -6.98 2.94
CA LEU A 638 -28.55 -6.43 3.08
C LEU A 638 -27.98 -6.76 4.46
N ASP A 639 -26.65 -6.76 4.58
CA ASP A 639 -25.96 -7.00 5.85
C ASP A 639 -26.32 -6.02 6.96
N GLY A 640 -26.71 -4.80 6.59
CA GLY A 640 -27.23 -3.79 7.51
C GLY A 640 -28.64 -4.09 8.05
N GLY A 641 -29.22 -5.25 7.74
CA GLY A 641 -30.55 -5.68 8.19
C GLY A 641 -31.72 -5.17 7.33
N ARG A 642 -31.47 -4.22 6.42
CA ARG A 642 -32.49 -3.68 5.52
C ARG A 642 -32.74 -4.62 4.35
N SER A 643 -33.99 -4.91 4.02
CA SER A 643 -34.35 -5.61 2.77
C SER A 643 -34.60 -4.62 1.63
N VAL A 644 -34.15 -4.96 0.43
CA VAL A 644 -34.36 -4.22 -0.81
C VAL A 644 -34.99 -5.12 -1.85
N ALA A 645 -35.87 -4.56 -2.68
CA ALA A 645 -36.46 -5.29 -3.79
C ALA A 645 -36.34 -4.47 -5.08
N PHE A 646 -35.94 -5.11 -6.17
CA PHE A 646 -35.72 -4.46 -7.46
C PHE A 646 -36.06 -5.40 -8.61
N ASP A 647 -36.43 -4.81 -9.74
CA ASP A 647 -36.64 -5.52 -10.98
C ASP A 647 -35.31 -5.62 -11.74
N LEU A 648 -35.00 -6.82 -12.24
CA LEU A 648 -33.77 -7.10 -12.97
C LEU A 648 -33.67 -6.32 -14.28
N LYS A 649 -34.79 -5.87 -14.85
CA LYS A 649 -34.78 -4.99 -16.03
C LYS A 649 -34.20 -3.60 -15.72
N ASP A 650 -34.35 -3.13 -14.48
CA ASP A 650 -33.92 -1.81 -14.03
C ASP A 650 -32.52 -1.87 -13.40
N TYR A 651 -32.20 -3.00 -12.74
CA TYR A 651 -30.93 -3.22 -12.09
C TYR A 651 -30.48 -4.69 -12.18
N ALA A 652 -29.51 -4.96 -13.05
CA ALA A 652 -28.90 -6.29 -13.24
C ALA A 652 -27.41 -6.34 -12.81
N ALA A 653 -26.92 -5.28 -12.15
CA ALA A 653 -25.52 -5.17 -11.74
C ALA A 653 -25.23 -5.93 -10.42
N VAL A 654 -25.40 -7.26 -10.42
CA VAL A 654 -25.18 -8.13 -9.26
C VAL A 654 -24.25 -9.31 -9.60
N ASP A 655 -23.56 -9.84 -8.59
CA ASP A 655 -22.74 -11.06 -8.67
C ASP A 655 -22.82 -11.84 -7.34
N HIS A 656 -22.23 -13.03 -7.26
CA HIS A 656 -22.06 -13.74 -6.00
C HIS A 656 -21.11 -12.99 -5.06
N GLY A 657 -21.44 -13.00 -3.77
CA GLY A 657 -20.79 -12.19 -2.74
C GLY A 657 -20.03 -12.99 -1.68
N TYR A 658 -19.68 -14.25 -1.95
CA TYR A 658 -18.91 -15.09 -1.00
C TYR A 658 -17.43 -14.66 -0.92
N ALA A 659 -16.87 -14.18 -2.04
CA ALA A 659 -15.48 -13.77 -2.18
C ALA A 659 -15.33 -12.38 -2.83
N ALA A 660 -14.21 -11.71 -2.54
CA ALA A 660 -13.87 -10.39 -3.10
C ALA A 660 -12.35 -10.20 -3.30
N THR A 661 -11.97 -9.27 -4.16
CA THR A 661 -10.56 -8.85 -4.27
C THR A 661 -10.16 -7.93 -3.14
N PHE A 662 -8.86 -7.84 -2.83
CA PHE A 662 -8.34 -6.92 -1.80
C PHE A 662 -8.75 -5.45 -2.05
N GLY A 663 -8.78 -5.01 -3.31
CA GLY A 663 -9.19 -3.66 -3.67
C GLY A 663 -10.67 -3.37 -3.42
N LYS A 664 -11.56 -4.33 -3.73
CA LYS A 664 -13.01 -4.21 -3.46
C LYS A 664 -13.37 -4.30 -1.98
N SER A 665 -12.47 -4.85 -1.17
CA SER A 665 -12.68 -5.08 0.26
C SER A 665 -11.91 -4.10 1.15
N GLN A 666 -11.30 -3.06 0.59
CA GLN A 666 -10.67 -2.02 1.36
C GLN A 666 -11.72 -1.28 2.21
N GLY A 667 -11.42 -1.14 3.50
CA GLY A 667 -12.36 -0.59 4.50
C GLY A 667 -13.31 -1.62 5.12
N VAL A 668 -13.50 -2.79 4.52
CA VAL A 668 -14.37 -3.85 5.07
C VAL A 668 -13.79 -4.41 6.37
N SER A 669 -14.66 -4.71 7.34
CA SER A 669 -14.31 -5.43 8.57
C SER A 669 -15.28 -6.59 8.76
N VAL A 670 -14.75 -7.79 8.95
CA VAL A 670 -15.51 -9.03 9.17
C VAL A 670 -15.04 -9.72 10.45
N ASP A 671 -15.83 -10.63 11.01
CA ASP A 671 -15.41 -11.41 12.17
C ASP A 671 -14.38 -12.49 11.76
N ARG A 672 -14.63 -13.14 10.61
CA ARG A 672 -13.78 -14.20 10.03
C ARG A 672 -13.31 -13.84 8.62
N GLY A 673 -12.00 -13.84 8.40
CA GLY A 673 -11.40 -13.66 7.08
C GLY A 673 -10.80 -14.96 6.54
N HIS A 674 -10.90 -15.22 5.24
CA HIS A 674 -10.17 -16.30 4.59
C HIS A 674 -9.41 -15.73 3.41
N VAL A 675 -8.12 -16.04 3.25
CA VAL A 675 -7.24 -15.42 2.25
C VAL A 675 -6.59 -16.51 1.41
N LEU A 676 -6.74 -16.43 0.09
CA LEU A 676 -5.97 -17.24 -0.86
C LEU A 676 -4.76 -16.43 -1.35
N ALA A 677 -3.55 -16.93 -1.09
CA ALA A 677 -2.32 -16.30 -1.54
C ALA A 677 -2.06 -16.58 -3.03
N THR A 678 -1.58 -15.57 -3.77
CA THR A 678 -1.14 -15.70 -5.17
C THR A 678 0.15 -14.91 -5.44
N LEU A 679 0.89 -15.26 -6.49
CA LEU A 679 2.17 -14.62 -6.84
C LEU A 679 2.07 -13.12 -7.18
N GLY A 680 0.87 -12.63 -7.48
CA GLY A 680 0.61 -11.22 -7.72
C GLY A 680 0.65 -10.36 -6.46
N MET A 681 0.56 -10.98 -5.27
CA MET A 681 0.59 -10.27 -4.00
C MET A 681 1.94 -9.63 -3.70
N ASP A 682 1.90 -8.71 -2.75
CA ASP A 682 2.99 -7.89 -2.27
C ASP A 682 2.72 -7.46 -0.82
N ARG A 683 3.58 -6.59 -0.27
CA ARG A 683 3.45 -6.13 1.12
C ARG A 683 2.12 -5.45 1.41
N HIS A 684 1.65 -4.60 0.50
CA HIS A 684 0.45 -3.79 0.68
C HIS A 684 -0.81 -4.64 0.62
N SER A 685 -0.92 -5.52 -0.38
CA SER A 685 -2.04 -6.45 -0.50
C SER A 685 -2.07 -7.48 0.64
N SER A 686 -0.91 -7.93 1.13
CA SER A 686 -0.81 -8.81 2.31
C SER A 686 -1.32 -8.12 3.57
N TYR A 687 -0.88 -6.89 3.81
CA TYR A 687 -1.35 -6.10 4.95
C TYR A 687 -2.86 -5.87 4.89
N VAL A 688 -3.38 -5.49 3.72
CA VAL A 688 -4.83 -5.33 3.52
C VAL A 688 -5.58 -6.65 3.76
N GLY A 689 -5.19 -7.75 3.13
CA GLY A 689 -5.91 -9.02 3.22
C GLY A 689 -5.91 -9.62 4.62
N MET A 690 -4.76 -9.56 5.31
CA MET A 690 -4.59 -10.21 6.61
C MET A 690 -5.17 -9.43 7.79
N THR A 691 -5.62 -8.19 7.59
CA THR A 691 -6.03 -7.31 8.71
C THR A 691 -7.51 -6.94 8.72
N ARG A 692 -8.35 -7.51 7.84
CA ARG A 692 -9.80 -7.23 7.79
C ARG A 692 -10.64 -7.95 8.86
N HIS A 693 -10.05 -8.90 9.58
CA HIS A 693 -10.77 -9.71 10.57
C HIS A 693 -10.82 -9.07 11.97
N ARG A 694 -11.87 -9.36 12.75
CA ARG A 694 -11.95 -9.06 14.20
C ARG A 694 -11.51 -10.23 15.07
N ASP A 695 -11.88 -11.45 14.68
CA ASP A 695 -11.68 -12.64 15.50
C ASP A 695 -10.61 -13.60 14.94
N ASN A 696 -10.65 -13.96 13.65
CA ASN A 696 -9.56 -14.74 13.02
C ASN A 696 -9.42 -14.46 11.51
N VAL A 697 -8.24 -14.79 10.97
CA VAL A 697 -8.02 -14.92 9.53
C VAL A 697 -7.29 -16.21 9.22
N GLN A 698 -7.67 -16.88 8.13
CA GLN A 698 -7.04 -18.10 7.64
C GLN A 698 -6.35 -17.81 6.30
N LEU A 699 -5.04 -18.07 6.19
CA LEU A 699 -4.28 -17.91 4.95
C LEU A 699 -3.99 -19.26 4.31
N HIS A 700 -4.33 -19.43 3.04
CA HIS A 700 -4.09 -20.64 2.27
C HIS A 700 -3.16 -20.36 1.08
N TYR A 701 -2.24 -21.27 0.78
CA TYR A 701 -1.35 -21.17 -0.38
C TYR A 701 -1.01 -22.53 -0.98
N GLY A 702 -0.77 -22.56 -2.30
CA GLY A 702 -0.29 -23.73 -3.04
C GLY A 702 1.24 -23.78 -3.14
N ARG A 703 1.83 -24.98 -3.05
CA ARG A 703 3.29 -25.18 -3.14
C ARG A 703 3.85 -25.04 -4.56
N ASP A 704 3.01 -25.22 -5.56
CA ASP A 704 3.25 -24.90 -6.97
C ASP A 704 3.59 -23.42 -7.20
N ASP A 705 2.92 -22.52 -6.48
CA ASP A 705 3.24 -21.09 -6.47
C ASP A 705 4.37 -20.76 -5.49
N PHE A 706 4.26 -21.29 -4.27
CA PHE A 706 5.13 -20.99 -3.14
C PHE A 706 5.69 -22.28 -2.56
N ALA A 707 6.85 -22.71 -3.05
CA ALA A 707 7.54 -23.94 -2.62
C ALA A 707 7.55 -24.16 -1.08
N ASP A 708 7.70 -23.07 -0.32
CA ASP A 708 7.66 -23.06 1.15
C ASP A 708 7.18 -21.71 1.71
N GLN A 709 6.96 -21.67 3.03
CA GLN A 709 6.58 -20.45 3.75
C GLN A 709 7.62 -19.32 3.64
N GLY A 710 8.90 -19.64 3.45
CA GLY A 710 9.94 -18.63 3.21
C GLY A 710 9.78 -17.94 1.86
N ARG A 711 9.40 -18.67 0.80
CA ARG A 711 9.05 -18.12 -0.51
C ARG A 711 7.76 -17.31 -0.44
N LEU A 712 6.74 -17.81 0.27
CA LEU A 712 5.52 -17.05 0.57
C LEU A 712 5.88 -15.71 1.22
N ALA A 713 6.60 -15.74 2.35
CA ALA A 713 7.01 -14.54 3.06
C ALA A 713 7.80 -13.58 2.17
N ARG A 714 8.70 -14.07 1.31
CA ARG A 714 9.48 -13.21 0.40
C ARG A 714 8.62 -12.49 -0.63
N VAL A 715 7.63 -13.17 -1.21
CA VAL A 715 6.70 -12.56 -2.19
C VAL A 715 5.79 -11.57 -1.49
N LEU A 716 5.17 -11.98 -0.38
CA LEU A 716 4.26 -11.16 0.41
C LEU A 716 4.99 -10.01 1.13
N SER A 717 6.31 -10.04 1.28
CA SER A 717 7.12 -8.92 1.81
C SER A 717 7.64 -7.98 0.72
N ARG A 718 7.37 -8.26 -0.56
CA ARG A 718 7.90 -7.45 -1.67
C ARG A 718 7.32 -6.04 -1.58
N ASP A 719 8.21 -5.05 -1.43
CA ASP A 719 7.83 -3.65 -1.44
C ASP A 719 7.70 -3.12 -2.87
N ARG A 720 6.53 -2.56 -3.18
CA ARG A 720 6.16 -1.93 -4.45
C ARG A 720 5.61 -0.51 -4.21
N SER A 721 6.05 0.13 -3.13
CA SER A 721 5.68 1.53 -2.84
C SER A 721 5.99 2.44 -4.02
N LYS A 722 5.09 3.39 -4.30
CA LYS A 722 5.31 4.43 -5.30
C LYS A 722 6.36 5.43 -4.79
N ASP A 723 7.15 5.97 -5.71
CA ASP A 723 8.10 7.04 -5.46
C ASP A 723 7.60 8.38 -6.01
N MET A 724 8.20 9.47 -5.54
CA MET A 724 7.99 10.85 -6.01
C MET A 724 9.28 11.35 -6.65
N ALA A 725 9.20 12.31 -7.58
CA ALA A 725 10.41 12.95 -8.12
C ALA A 725 11.20 13.67 -7.01
N GLY A 726 10.51 14.31 -6.07
CA GLY A 726 11.10 14.96 -4.89
C GLY A 726 11.87 14.01 -3.96
N ASP A 727 11.67 12.68 -4.05
CA ASP A 727 12.45 11.69 -3.28
C ASP A 727 13.93 11.65 -3.70
N TYR A 728 14.26 12.26 -4.84
CA TYR A 728 15.58 12.23 -5.48
C TYR A 728 16.24 13.62 -5.57
N ALA A 729 15.66 14.65 -4.96
CA ALA A 729 16.17 16.02 -5.07
C ALA A 729 17.58 16.16 -4.44
N PRO A 730 18.55 16.82 -5.11
CA PRO A 730 19.95 16.90 -4.67
C PRO A 730 20.18 17.70 -3.38
N GLU A 731 19.19 18.43 -2.87
CA GLU A 731 19.28 19.18 -1.61
C GLU A 731 19.22 18.29 -0.35
N ARG A 732 18.84 17.02 -0.50
CA ARG A 732 18.99 16.01 0.56
C ARG A 732 20.33 15.29 0.32
N SER A 733 21.26 15.40 1.26
CA SER A 733 22.58 14.79 1.13
C SER A 733 22.46 13.29 0.83
N GLU A 734 23.47 12.65 0.19
CA GLU A 734 23.49 11.18 0.06
C GLU A 734 23.28 10.47 1.41
N GLN A 735 23.68 11.12 2.52
CA GLN A 735 23.39 10.65 3.87
C GLN A 735 21.91 10.77 4.21
N ASP A 736 21.20 11.82 3.82
CA ASP A 736 19.75 11.98 4.01
C ASP A 736 18.94 11.07 3.09
N HIS A 737 19.41 10.79 1.87
CA HIS A 737 18.81 9.76 1.01
C HIS A 737 19.03 8.35 1.57
N ALA A 738 20.22 8.04 2.07
CA ALA A 738 20.49 6.77 2.75
C ALA A 738 19.76 6.68 4.10
N ARG A 739 19.53 7.81 4.79
CA ARG A 739 18.78 7.88 6.05
C ARG A 739 17.29 7.75 5.79
N ALA A 740 16.70 8.48 4.83
CA ALA A 740 15.32 8.30 4.38
C ALA A 740 15.08 6.91 3.80
N PHE A 741 16.06 6.30 3.12
CA PHE A 741 16.00 4.91 2.64
C PHE A 741 16.21 3.85 3.73
N ALA A 742 16.97 4.17 4.78
CA ALA A 742 17.14 3.30 5.96
C ALA A 742 15.99 3.43 6.96
N ASP A 743 15.44 4.63 7.13
CA ASP A 743 14.26 4.94 7.93
C ASP A 743 13.00 4.34 7.25
N ARG A 744 12.99 4.25 5.90
CA ARG A 744 12.07 3.41 5.10
C ARG A 744 12.08 1.91 5.45
N ARG A 745 13.11 1.39 6.14
CA ARG A 745 13.26 -0.05 6.48
C ARG A 745 13.40 -0.35 7.97
N GLU A 746 13.76 0.60 8.81
CA GLU A 746 13.95 0.42 10.25
C GLU A 746 13.03 1.37 11.04
N ILE A 747 11.73 1.06 11.00
CA ILE A 747 10.82 1.16 12.16
C ILE A 747 10.30 2.59 12.51
N ARG A 748 9.06 2.87 12.10
CA ARG A 748 8.08 3.65 12.89
C ARG A 748 7.76 2.87 14.17
N PHE A 749 8.41 3.17 15.30
CA PHE A 749 8.02 2.63 16.62
C PHE A 749 8.24 3.64 17.75
N PRO A 750 7.14 4.19 18.29
CA PRO A 750 7.10 4.74 19.65
C PRO A 750 6.84 3.66 20.72
N GLU A 751 6.32 2.48 20.37
CA GLU A 751 5.75 1.55 21.37
C GLU A 751 6.68 0.50 21.97
N LEU A 752 7.71 0.04 21.26
CA LEU A 752 8.68 -0.91 21.85
C LEU A 752 9.43 -0.25 23.02
N ALA A 753 9.56 1.08 22.99
CA ALA A 753 10.07 1.88 24.10
C ALA A 753 9.12 1.91 25.30
N ARG A 754 7.79 1.84 25.11
CA ARG A 754 6.81 1.73 26.20
C ARG A 754 6.81 0.32 26.80
N GLN A 755 6.77 -0.72 25.97
CA GLN A 755 6.77 -2.12 26.45
C GLN A 755 8.11 -2.52 27.11
N MET A 756 9.25 -2.01 26.62
CA MET A 756 10.53 -2.19 27.31
C MET A 756 10.59 -1.42 28.63
N VAL A 757 9.99 -0.23 28.73
CA VAL A 757 9.92 0.52 29.99
C VAL A 757 9.01 -0.18 31.01
N GLU A 758 7.91 -0.82 30.58
CA GLU A 758 7.10 -1.66 31.47
C GLU A 758 7.81 -2.94 31.89
N LYS A 759 8.42 -3.69 30.96
CA LYS A 759 9.20 -4.89 31.30
C LYS A 759 10.44 -4.58 32.15
N VAL A 760 11.08 -3.42 31.96
CA VAL A 760 12.18 -2.94 32.81
C VAL A 760 11.66 -2.46 34.16
N ARG A 761 10.46 -1.88 34.24
CA ARG A 761 9.81 -1.47 35.50
C ARG A 761 9.39 -2.68 36.35
N ASP A 762 8.88 -3.74 35.72
CA ASP A 762 8.51 -4.98 36.40
C ASP A 762 9.75 -5.81 36.78
N LYS A 763 10.79 -5.79 35.94
CA LYS A 763 12.09 -6.40 36.26
C LYS A 763 12.86 -5.60 37.33
N ALA A 764 12.69 -4.28 37.38
CA ALA A 764 13.25 -3.42 38.43
C ALA A 764 12.51 -3.57 39.77
N ARG A 765 11.19 -3.83 39.76
CA ARG A 765 10.43 -4.23 40.96
C ARG A 765 10.88 -5.58 41.49
N GLY A 766 11.10 -6.57 40.63
CA GLY A 766 11.65 -7.88 41.01
C GLY A 766 13.13 -7.84 41.44
N MET A 767 13.92 -6.85 41.00
CA MET A 767 15.32 -6.67 41.39
C MET A 767 15.51 -5.89 42.71
N LEU A 768 14.47 -5.25 43.24
CA LEU A 768 14.51 -4.52 44.51
C LEU A 768 14.00 -5.35 45.72
N ASP A 769 13.44 -6.54 45.49
CA ASP A 769 13.20 -7.56 46.52
C ASP A 769 14.51 -8.23 46.93
N GLY A 770 15.35 -7.48 47.65
CA GLY A 770 16.63 -7.96 48.15
C GLY A 770 17.50 -6.90 48.80
N PHE A 771 17.17 -5.61 48.65
CA PHE A 771 17.93 -4.54 49.28
C PHE A 771 17.24 -4.06 50.57
N ARG A 772 17.60 -4.68 51.70
CA ARG A 772 17.32 -4.16 53.04
C ARG A 772 18.56 -3.41 53.57
N PRO A 773 18.62 -2.07 53.53
CA PRO A 773 19.51 -1.34 54.41
C PRO A 773 18.92 -1.41 55.83
N LYS A 774 19.71 -1.90 56.80
CA LYS A 774 19.36 -1.81 58.22
C LYS A 774 19.34 -0.34 58.65
N PRO A 775 18.41 0.05 59.54
CA PRO A 775 18.17 1.44 59.90
C PRO A 775 19.19 1.94 60.92
N SER A 776 19.74 3.14 60.68
CA SER A 776 20.32 3.97 61.73
C SER A 776 19.18 4.66 62.48
N SER A 777 18.97 4.24 63.73
CA SER A 777 18.04 4.87 64.65
C SER A 777 18.59 6.22 65.12
N GLU A 778 17.88 7.30 64.82
CA GLU A 778 17.75 8.40 65.75
C GLU A 778 16.41 8.24 66.48
N ARG A 779 16.45 8.14 67.81
CA ARG A 779 15.39 8.72 68.64
C ARG A 779 16.07 9.50 69.76
N GLY A 780 15.57 10.71 69.94
CA GLY A 780 16.09 11.65 70.93
C GLY A 780 15.79 11.27 72.37
N GLY A 781 16.14 12.22 73.23
CA GLY A 781 15.64 12.31 74.59
C GLY A 781 16.67 11.99 75.68
N GLN A 782 17.37 13.05 76.11
CA GLN A 782 17.68 13.37 77.52
C GLN A 782 18.50 12.40 78.42
N ILE A 783 19.55 13.01 78.99
CA ILE A 783 20.07 12.92 80.38
C ILE A 783 20.85 11.66 80.79
N ASN A 784 22.17 11.87 80.87
CA ASN A 784 23.15 11.55 81.92
C ASN A 784 23.08 10.26 82.78
N THR A 785 24.29 9.75 83.05
CA THR A 785 24.77 8.84 84.12
C THR A 785 24.81 7.32 83.89
N GLY A 786 26.03 6.75 84.03
CA GLY A 786 26.29 5.68 85.01
C GLY A 786 26.17 4.20 84.61
N ALA A 787 27.26 3.63 84.11
CA ALA A 787 27.92 2.38 84.54
C ALA A 787 27.17 1.03 84.77
N MET A 788 27.80 -0.01 84.17
CA MET A 788 28.03 -1.40 84.64
C MET A 788 27.05 -2.57 84.38
N SER A 789 27.54 -3.47 83.50
CA SER A 789 27.74 -4.94 83.64
C SER A 789 26.59 -5.94 83.83
N ALA A 790 26.47 -6.81 82.80
CA ALA A 790 26.66 -8.27 82.83
C ALA A 790 25.48 -9.26 83.07
N LEU A 791 25.38 -10.18 82.09
CA LEU A 791 25.16 -11.65 82.15
C LEU A 791 23.75 -12.28 82.25
N GLY A 792 23.59 -13.37 81.47
CA GLY A 792 22.74 -14.55 81.73
C GLY A 792 21.40 -14.58 81.00
N ASP A 793 21.22 -15.21 79.83
CA ASP A 793 21.23 -16.64 79.47
C ASP A 793 19.88 -17.40 79.71
N ARG A 794 19.39 -17.92 78.58
CA ARG A 794 18.83 -19.27 78.36
C ARG A 794 17.32 -19.64 78.51
N SER A 795 16.86 -20.26 77.41
CA SER A 795 15.98 -21.46 77.26
C SER A 795 14.46 -21.26 77.19
N ARG A 796 13.80 -21.58 76.05
CA ARG A 796 13.18 -22.89 75.66
C ARG A 796 11.77 -23.06 76.30
N GLU A 797 10.71 -23.54 75.65
CA GLU A 797 10.55 -24.49 74.54
C GLU A 797 9.08 -24.54 74.06
N ARG A 798 8.86 -24.97 72.79
CA ARG A 798 7.72 -25.72 72.19
C ARG A 798 6.31 -25.09 72.18
N GLY A 799 5.52 -25.12 71.09
CA GLY A 799 5.69 -25.73 69.77
C GLY A 799 4.49 -25.47 68.84
N ALA A 800 4.77 -25.50 67.53
CA ALA A 800 3.96 -26.12 66.45
C ALA A 800 2.52 -25.59 66.17
N ILE A 801 2.06 -25.23 64.96
CA ILE A 801 2.51 -25.44 63.56
C ILE A 801 1.96 -24.28 62.69
N ASN A 802 2.74 -23.97 61.66
CA ASN A 802 2.63 -23.02 60.54
C ASN A 802 1.58 -23.53 59.51
N THR A 803 0.92 -22.81 58.59
CA THR A 803 1.20 -21.64 57.71
C THR A 803 -0.18 -21.15 57.18
N GLY A 804 -0.65 -19.91 57.39
CA GLY A 804 -0.40 -18.68 56.61
C GLY A 804 -1.26 -18.62 55.33
N GLY A 805 -2.39 -17.90 55.19
CA GLY A 805 -2.82 -16.59 55.72
C GLY A 805 -2.46 -15.50 54.69
N ARG A 806 -3.26 -15.12 53.68
CA ARG A 806 -4.64 -14.56 53.61
C ARG A 806 -4.77 -13.14 54.19
N SER A 807 -5.18 -12.19 53.32
CA SER A 807 -5.98 -10.97 53.60
C SER A 807 -5.29 -9.84 54.41
N ALA A 808 -5.67 -8.56 54.36
CA ALA A 808 -6.93 -7.97 53.96
C ALA A 808 -6.80 -6.44 53.70
N LEU A 809 -7.75 -5.93 52.91
CA LEU A 809 -8.48 -4.66 53.10
C LEU A 809 -7.75 -3.29 53.00
N GLY A 810 -8.09 -2.60 51.91
CA GLY A 810 -8.86 -1.34 51.98
C GLY A 810 -8.13 -0.04 52.34
N ASN A 811 -7.98 0.86 51.36
CA ASN A 811 -8.29 2.30 51.48
C ASN A 811 -7.99 3.02 50.15
N ARG A 812 -8.98 3.72 49.60
CA ARG A 812 -9.14 5.19 49.62
C ARG A 812 -8.07 5.97 48.84
N ASN A 813 -8.59 6.71 47.86
CA ASN A 813 -8.03 7.90 47.23
C ASN A 813 -7.34 8.82 48.27
N PRO A 814 -6.28 9.54 47.87
CA PRO A 814 -6.55 10.95 47.54
C PRO A 814 -5.71 11.54 46.40
N GLU A 815 -6.33 12.51 45.74
CA GLU A 815 -5.77 13.80 45.29
C GLU A 815 -4.29 13.87 44.87
N ARG A 816 -4.06 14.19 43.59
CA ARG A 816 -2.85 14.89 43.17
C ARG A 816 -3.22 16.16 42.44
N GLY A 817 -3.15 17.25 43.20
CA GLY A 817 -3.18 18.62 42.72
C GLY A 817 -2.04 18.92 41.75
N ALA A 818 -2.35 19.85 40.85
CA ALA A 818 -1.51 20.36 39.79
C ALA A 818 -0.16 20.87 40.31
N ILE A 819 0.93 20.44 39.66
CA ILE A 819 2.18 21.20 39.65
C ILE A 819 2.20 21.96 38.33
N ASN A 820 1.88 23.25 38.43
CA ASN A 820 2.05 24.25 37.37
C ASN A 820 3.48 24.24 36.84
N THR A 821 3.72 23.63 35.69
CA THR A 821 4.88 23.93 34.85
C THR A 821 4.54 25.13 33.97
N ALA A 822 4.73 26.33 34.51
CA ALA A 822 4.82 27.53 33.70
C ALA A 822 6.11 27.44 32.88
N ALA A 823 5.96 27.30 31.56
CA ALA A 823 7.03 27.46 30.61
C ALA A 823 7.54 28.91 30.69
N LEU A 824 8.81 29.08 31.06
CA LEU A 824 9.53 30.34 30.82
C LEU A 824 9.81 30.42 29.33
N SER A 825 8.89 31.04 28.59
CA SER A 825 9.11 31.49 27.23
C SER A 825 10.22 32.53 27.21
N SER A 826 11.22 32.31 26.37
CA SER A 826 12.30 33.24 26.12
C SER A 826 11.79 34.42 25.29
N ARG A 827 11.34 35.49 25.96
CA ARG A 827 11.46 36.88 25.51
C ARG A 827 10.88 37.82 26.58
N GLU A 828 11.70 38.81 26.92
CA GLU A 828 11.34 40.04 27.65
C GLU A 828 10.89 39.86 29.11
N MET A 829 11.84 40.03 30.04
CA MET A 829 11.67 40.81 31.28
C MET A 829 12.98 40.78 32.08
N GLN A 830 13.65 41.92 32.22
CA GLN A 830 14.25 42.27 33.51
C GLN A 830 13.15 43.00 34.29
N PRO A 831 12.61 42.42 35.37
CA PRO A 831 11.90 43.20 36.37
C PRO A 831 12.82 43.39 37.57
N GLU A 832 13.09 44.65 37.90
CA GLU A 832 13.63 45.04 39.19
C GLU A 832 12.76 44.44 40.31
N GLY A 833 13.37 43.64 41.21
CA GLY A 833 12.71 43.23 42.47
C GLY A 833 12.82 41.77 42.93
N GLN A 834 13.43 40.84 42.17
CA GLN A 834 13.58 39.46 42.66
C GLN A 834 14.87 39.23 43.47
N ARG A 835 14.71 38.67 44.69
CA ARG A 835 15.80 38.25 45.59
C ARG A 835 16.82 37.37 44.84
N ARG A 836 18.12 37.60 45.06
CA ARG A 836 19.20 36.77 44.50
C ARG A 836 18.94 35.28 44.82
N PRO A 837 19.06 34.37 43.83
CA PRO A 837 18.84 32.95 44.06
C PRO A 837 19.87 32.40 45.06
N THR A 838 19.41 31.54 45.98
CA THR A 838 20.28 30.93 47.00
C THR A 838 21.24 29.91 46.35
N ARG A 839 22.40 29.67 46.99
CA ARG A 839 23.41 28.68 46.55
C ARG A 839 22.79 27.31 46.25
N GLU A 840 21.96 26.82 47.16
CA GLU A 840 21.23 25.56 47.01
C GLU A 840 20.21 25.60 45.86
N GLY A 841 19.56 26.74 45.62
CA GLY A 841 18.62 26.90 44.51
C GLY A 841 19.30 26.81 43.15
N VAL A 842 20.48 27.43 43.00
CA VAL A 842 21.30 27.36 41.78
C VAL A 842 21.78 25.93 41.54
N GLU A 843 22.26 25.23 42.57
CA GLU A 843 22.72 23.84 42.45
C GLU A 843 21.58 22.89 42.08
N LYS A 844 20.41 23.00 42.72
CA LYS A 844 19.24 22.18 42.38
C LYS A 844 18.78 22.41 40.94
N ALA A 845 18.74 23.66 40.50
CA ALA A 845 18.37 24.00 39.13
C ALA A 845 19.40 23.46 38.11
N TRP A 846 20.70 23.57 38.38
CA TRP A 846 21.74 23.00 37.55
C TRP A 846 21.65 21.46 37.46
N ILE A 847 21.53 20.78 38.61
CA ILE A 847 21.43 19.32 38.66
C ILE A 847 20.20 18.83 37.88
N ALA A 848 19.07 19.54 37.98
CA ALA A 848 17.87 19.20 37.24
C ALA A 848 18.05 19.38 35.72
N GLU A 849 18.61 20.50 35.27
CA GLU A 849 18.78 20.77 33.83
C GLU A 849 19.87 19.90 33.20
N HIS A 850 21.02 19.78 33.86
CA HIS A 850 22.11 18.90 33.43
C HIS A 850 21.71 17.44 33.44
N GLY A 851 20.93 17.02 34.45
CA GLY A 851 20.35 15.68 34.52
C GLY A 851 19.39 15.38 33.36
N ARG A 852 18.55 16.35 32.98
CA ARG A 852 17.67 16.23 31.79
C ARG A 852 18.47 16.08 30.50
N GLU A 853 19.44 16.95 30.27
CA GLU A 853 20.27 16.90 29.06
C GLU A 853 21.13 15.63 28.99
N LEU A 854 21.71 15.21 30.12
CA LEU A 854 22.49 13.98 30.21
C LEU A 854 21.65 12.74 29.94
N ALA A 855 20.45 12.65 30.53
CA ALA A 855 19.50 11.59 30.23
C ALA A 855 19.13 11.58 28.74
N GLY A 856 18.95 12.74 28.13
CA GLY A 856 18.70 12.89 26.69
C GLY A 856 19.88 12.42 25.82
N VAL A 857 21.12 12.77 26.19
CA VAL A 857 22.35 12.34 25.49
C VAL A 857 22.56 10.83 25.62
N GLN A 858 22.42 10.28 26.82
CA GLN A 858 22.57 8.85 27.09
C GLN A 858 21.48 8.03 26.40
N THR A 859 20.23 8.50 26.40
CA THR A 859 19.13 7.84 25.67
C THR A 859 19.42 7.77 24.17
N ARG A 860 19.92 8.86 23.57
CA ARG A 860 20.29 8.88 22.14
C ARG A 860 21.48 7.95 21.86
N ALA A 861 22.48 7.93 22.73
CA ALA A 861 23.63 7.04 22.61
C ALA A 861 23.27 5.55 22.76
N GLN A 862 22.35 5.20 23.69
CA GLN A 862 21.82 3.85 23.86
C GLN A 862 21.04 3.40 22.63
N ARG A 863 20.16 4.25 22.08
CA ARG A 863 19.44 3.98 20.82
C ARG A 863 20.42 3.71 19.66
N ALA A 864 21.45 4.55 19.54
CA ALA A 864 22.49 4.37 18.53
C ALA A 864 23.32 3.09 18.75
N GLN A 865 23.58 2.71 20.00
CA GLN A 865 24.32 1.50 20.34
C GLN A 865 23.54 0.23 20.01
N VAL A 866 22.25 0.16 20.38
CA VAL A 866 21.37 -0.97 20.04
C VAL A 866 21.28 -1.14 18.52
N ARG A 867 21.09 -0.03 17.77
CA ARG A 867 21.10 -0.04 16.30
C ARG A 867 22.42 -0.54 15.72
N ALA A 868 23.55 -0.02 16.21
CA ALA A 868 24.88 -0.43 15.75
C ALA A 868 25.20 -1.89 16.08
N SER A 869 24.73 -2.40 17.22
CA SER A 869 24.89 -3.81 17.63
C SER A 869 24.08 -4.75 16.73
N GLY A 870 22.82 -4.39 16.41
CA GLY A 870 21.99 -5.18 15.49
C GLY A 870 22.55 -5.18 14.06
N MET A 871 23.08 -4.04 13.59
CA MET A 871 23.78 -3.97 12.30
C MET A 871 25.05 -4.83 12.29
N TYR A 872 25.82 -4.81 13.38
CA TYR A 872 27.02 -5.64 13.53
C TYR A 872 26.66 -7.13 13.48
N GLN A 873 25.66 -7.57 14.25
CA GLN A 873 25.23 -8.98 14.26
C GLN A 873 24.71 -9.46 12.90
N ARG A 874 23.84 -8.69 12.23
CA ARG A 874 23.36 -9.02 10.87
C ARG A 874 24.52 -9.10 9.87
N HIS A 875 25.48 -8.19 9.98
CA HIS A 875 26.65 -8.15 9.10
C HIS A 875 27.60 -9.32 9.36
N GLU A 876 27.76 -9.76 10.61
CA GLU A 876 28.48 -10.99 10.96
C GLU A 876 27.77 -12.22 10.34
N THR A 877 26.45 -12.32 10.40
CA THR A 877 25.69 -13.41 9.74
C THR A 877 25.91 -13.44 8.22
N VAL A 878 25.92 -12.27 7.56
CA VAL A 878 26.21 -12.18 6.12
C VAL A 878 27.66 -12.57 5.81
N ARG A 879 28.61 -12.22 6.68
CA ARG A 879 30.00 -12.64 6.55
C ARG A 879 30.12 -14.16 6.67
N ASP A 880 29.43 -14.76 7.63
CA ASP A 880 29.47 -16.20 7.88
C ASP A 880 28.76 -16.98 6.75
N ASP A 881 27.65 -16.48 6.21
CA ASP A 881 26.98 -17.07 5.03
C ASP A 881 27.85 -16.97 3.76
N HIS A 882 28.53 -15.83 3.56
CA HIS A 882 29.48 -15.67 2.46
C HIS A 882 30.68 -16.61 2.62
N ALA A 883 31.15 -16.83 3.85
CA ALA A 883 32.23 -17.77 4.15
C ALA A 883 31.87 -19.21 3.75
N ARG A 884 30.61 -19.63 3.97
CA ARG A 884 30.10 -20.96 3.58
C ARG A 884 29.99 -21.17 2.06
N LYS A 885 29.99 -20.09 1.28
CA LYS A 885 29.89 -20.11 -0.19
C LYS A 885 31.26 -20.06 -0.88
N GLN A 886 32.34 -20.36 -0.15
CA GLN A 886 33.68 -20.41 -0.73
C GLN A 886 33.71 -21.43 -1.89
N PRO A 887 34.15 -21.01 -3.09
CA PRO A 887 34.34 -21.94 -4.20
C PRO A 887 35.28 -23.07 -3.80
N LEU A 888 34.85 -24.31 -4.06
CA LEU A 888 35.69 -25.48 -3.83
C LEU A 888 36.61 -25.71 -5.04
N PRO A 889 37.86 -26.13 -4.82
CA PRO A 889 38.78 -26.44 -5.92
C PRO A 889 38.20 -27.54 -6.81
N PRO A 890 38.27 -27.40 -8.15
CA PRO A 890 37.74 -28.40 -9.06
C PRO A 890 38.52 -29.72 -8.91
N SER A 891 37.79 -30.84 -8.85
CA SER A 891 38.34 -32.20 -8.74
C SER A 891 37.88 -33.09 -9.91
N GLY A 892 38.60 -34.19 -10.16
CA GLY A 892 38.28 -35.18 -11.20
C GLY A 892 38.93 -34.93 -12.57
N LEU A 893 38.58 -35.77 -13.55
CA LEU A 893 39.25 -35.90 -14.86
C LEU A 893 39.33 -34.58 -15.68
N PHE A 894 38.43 -33.63 -15.42
CA PHE A 894 38.32 -32.35 -16.13
C PHE A 894 38.74 -31.13 -15.29
N ALA A 895 39.44 -31.34 -14.15
CA ALA A 895 39.84 -30.26 -13.25
C ALA A 895 40.69 -29.17 -13.92
N ALA A 896 41.57 -29.55 -14.85
CA ALA A 896 42.44 -28.62 -15.58
C ALA A 896 41.66 -27.60 -16.44
N LEU A 897 40.55 -28.01 -17.06
CA LEU A 897 39.72 -27.14 -17.90
C LEU A 897 38.87 -26.14 -17.09
N ARG A 898 38.53 -26.49 -15.84
CA ARG A 898 37.70 -25.64 -14.95
C ARG A 898 38.53 -24.70 -14.09
N ARG A 899 39.86 -24.83 -14.11
CA ARG A 899 40.80 -24.06 -13.29
C ARG A 899 40.71 -22.53 -13.50
N PRO A 900 40.64 -21.99 -14.73
CA PRO A 900 40.51 -20.55 -14.93
C PRO A 900 39.18 -19.98 -14.41
N SER A 901 38.09 -20.74 -14.55
CA SER A 901 36.77 -20.33 -14.03
C SER A 901 36.72 -20.37 -12.50
N HIS A 902 37.36 -21.36 -11.88
CA HIS A 902 37.51 -21.43 -10.43
C HIS A 902 38.37 -20.28 -9.89
N GLU A 903 39.50 -19.96 -10.53
CA GLU A 903 40.37 -18.85 -10.13
C GLU A 903 39.65 -17.49 -10.22
N ALA A 904 38.85 -17.27 -11.27
CA ALA A 904 38.01 -16.08 -11.40
C ALA A 904 36.92 -16.00 -10.30
N ALA A 905 36.26 -17.12 -10.00
CA ALA A 905 35.27 -17.22 -8.94
C ALA A 905 35.89 -16.99 -7.55
N GLN A 906 37.07 -17.56 -7.29
CA GLN A 906 37.82 -17.40 -6.04
C GLN A 906 38.25 -15.95 -5.82
N ALA A 907 38.80 -15.29 -6.85
CA ALA A 907 39.21 -13.89 -6.79
C ALA A 907 38.02 -12.95 -6.50
N SER A 908 36.86 -13.21 -7.11
CA SER A 908 35.62 -12.48 -6.86
C SER A 908 35.09 -12.70 -5.43
N TRP A 909 35.13 -13.94 -4.96
CA TRP A 909 34.73 -14.30 -3.60
C TRP A 909 35.62 -13.61 -2.54
N GLU A 910 36.94 -13.63 -2.73
CA GLU A 910 37.89 -12.98 -1.81
C GLU A 910 37.74 -11.45 -1.78
N LYS A 911 37.50 -10.83 -2.95
CA LYS A 911 37.25 -9.38 -3.03
C LYS A 911 36.03 -9.00 -2.19
N THR A 912 34.98 -9.82 -2.23
CA THR A 912 33.76 -9.64 -1.44
C THR A 912 34.03 -9.89 0.05
N ALA A 913 34.77 -10.95 0.41
CA ALA A 913 35.16 -11.24 1.79
C ALA A 913 35.96 -10.09 2.44
N ARG A 914 36.93 -9.50 1.71
CA ARG A 914 37.67 -8.30 2.15
C ARG A 914 36.77 -7.08 2.35
N GLY A 915 35.72 -6.93 1.54
CA GLY A 915 34.71 -5.88 1.71
C GLY A 915 33.88 -6.06 3.00
N LEU A 916 33.42 -7.29 3.23
CA LEU A 916 32.65 -7.64 4.43
C LEU A 916 33.48 -7.47 5.71
N GLN A 917 34.75 -7.91 5.72
CA GLN A 917 35.62 -7.75 6.89
C GLN A 917 35.86 -6.29 7.24
N ARG A 918 36.13 -5.42 6.24
CA ARG A 918 36.32 -3.98 6.47
C ARG A 918 35.11 -3.33 7.13
N ARG A 919 33.90 -3.70 6.69
CA ARG A 919 32.65 -3.17 7.25
C ARG A 919 32.38 -3.68 8.67
N SER A 920 32.71 -4.93 8.98
CA SER A 920 32.65 -5.48 10.36
C SER A 920 33.55 -4.68 11.32
N THR A 921 34.81 -4.43 10.94
CA THR A 921 35.74 -3.61 11.74
C THR A 921 35.24 -2.18 11.96
N GLN A 922 34.65 -1.55 10.95
CA GLN A 922 34.06 -0.21 11.08
C GLN A 922 32.89 -0.18 12.06
N LEU A 923 32.00 -1.17 12.01
CA LEU A 923 30.86 -1.30 12.92
C LEU A 923 31.31 -1.55 14.37
N ALA A 924 32.31 -2.41 14.57
CA ALA A 924 32.92 -2.64 15.89
C ALA A 924 33.54 -1.36 16.47
N LYS A 925 34.27 -0.58 15.65
CA LYS A 925 34.84 0.72 16.08
C LYS A 925 33.75 1.73 16.46
N ARG A 926 32.63 1.76 15.72
CA ARG A 926 31.47 2.62 16.02
C ARG A 926 30.80 2.24 17.34
N LEU A 927 30.68 0.94 17.63
CA LEU A 927 30.18 0.43 18.90
C LEU A 927 31.07 0.82 20.09
N GLY A 928 32.40 0.77 19.91
CA GLY A 928 33.36 1.25 20.90
C GLY A 928 33.14 2.73 21.24
N LYS A 929 33.02 3.60 20.21
CA LYS A 929 32.76 5.04 20.40
C LYS A 929 31.43 5.33 21.09
N LEU A 930 30.39 4.52 20.90
CA LEU A 930 29.09 4.74 21.52
C LEU A 930 29.08 4.36 23.00
N LYS A 931 29.90 3.38 23.42
CA LYS A 931 30.12 3.10 24.85
C LYS A 931 30.68 4.30 25.58
N GLU A 932 31.46 5.14 24.89
CA GLU A 932 31.98 6.39 25.45
C GLU A 932 30.92 7.48 25.71
N TYR A 933 29.64 7.26 25.40
CA TYR A 933 28.58 8.21 25.76
C TYR A 933 27.70 7.69 26.90
N LEU A 934 27.97 6.47 27.37
CA LEU A 934 27.13 5.70 28.28
C LEU A 934 27.78 5.36 29.62
N GLY A 935 29.01 5.85 29.85
CA GLY A 935 29.70 5.61 31.12
C GLY A 935 29.02 6.30 32.31
N PRO A 936 29.14 5.74 33.52
CA PRO A 936 28.59 6.32 34.74
C PRO A 936 29.32 7.63 35.09
N VAL A 937 28.60 8.59 35.69
CA VAL A 937 29.19 9.81 36.24
C VAL A 937 29.86 9.45 37.57
N THR A 938 31.08 8.93 37.51
CA THR A 938 31.95 8.72 38.67
C THR A 938 33.01 9.81 38.69
N GLY A 939 33.35 10.33 39.88
CA GLY A 939 34.15 11.55 40.08
C GLY A 939 35.41 11.75 39.21
N GLN A 940 35.84 13.02 39.16
CA GLN A 940 37.00 13.63 38.49
C GLN A 940 37.23 13.38 36.99
N ARG A 941 36.67 12.35 36.34
CA ARG A 941 36.78 12.16 34.88
C ARG A 941 35.43 12.38 34.20
N ARG A 942 35.29 13.48 33.44
CA ARG A 942 34.08 13.76 32.65
C ARG A 942 34.06 12.84 31.43
N HIS A 943 32.97 12.13 31.24
CA HIS A 943 32.77 11.28 30.06
C HIS A 943 32.19 12.12 28.91
N ARG A 944 32.45 11.78 27.62
CA ARG A 944 31.90 12.51 26.46
C ARG A 944 30.39 12.82 26.51
N GLY A 945 29.59 11.93 27.10
CA GLY A 945 28.16 12.19 27.31
C GLY A 945 27.88 13.35 28.28
N ASP A 946 28.65 13.43 29.36
CA ASP A 946 28.57 14.49 30.38
C ASP A 946 29.06 15.85 29.82
N GLU A 947 30.13 15.84 29.03
CA GLU A 947 30.64 17.04 28.36
C GLU A 947 29.61 17.61 27.36
N LEU A 948 28.97 16.74 26.58
CA LEU A 948 27.95 17.16 25.62
C LEU A 948 26.69 17.69 26.32
N ALA A 949 26.28 17.07 27.42
CA ALA A 949 25.15 17.54 28.22
C ALA A 949 25.43 18.94 28.79
N ARG A 950 26.61 19.15 29.38
CA ARG A 950 27.04 20.45 29.89
C ARG A 950 27.02 21.52 28.80
N ALA A 951 27.58 21.22 27.62
CA ALA A 951 27.61 22.16 26.50
C ALA A 951 26.21 22.55 26.01
N ARG A 952 25.21 21.66 26.14
CA ARG A 952 23.82 21.96 25.81
C ARG A 952 23.16 22.86 26.86
N VAL A 953 23.36 22.57 28.14
CA VAL A 953 22.88 23.43 29.23
C VAL A 953 23.50 24.82 29.11
N GLU A 954 24.79 24.93 28.78
CA GLU A 954 25.47 26.21 28.56
C GLU A 954 24.88 27.01 27.40
N ARG A 955 24.46 26.34 26.33
CA ARG A 955 23.81 27.00 25.18
C ARG A 955 22.37 27.42 25.49
N ALA A 956 21.61 26.61 26.22
CA ALA A 956 20.21 26.85 26.53
C ALA A 956 20.00 27.81 27.71
N HIS A 957 20.89 27.75 28.72
CA HIS A 957 20.80 28.48 29.98
C HIS A 957 22.14 29.11 30.40
N PRO A 958 22.72 30.01 29.60
CA PRO A 958 24.06 30.58 29.85
C PRO A 958 24.17 31.31 31.20
N TYR A 959 23.08 31.91 31.69
CA TYR A 959 23.04 32.57 32.99
C TYR A 959 23.10 31.59 34.16
N LEU A 960 22.39 30.45 34.07
CA LEU A 960 22.41 29.39 35.07
C LEU A 960 23.81 28.76 35.16
N THR A 961 24.46 28.53 34.02
CA THR A 961 25.84 28.02 33.96
C THR A 961 26.82 28.96 34.66
N LYS A 962 26.73 30.27 34.40
CA LYS A 962 27.58 31.28 35.06
C LYS A 962 27.40 31.29 36.58
N LEU A 963 26.15 31.23 37.05
CA LEU A 963 25.84 31.18 38.49
C LEU A 963 26.36 29.88 39.12
N TYR A 964 26.16 28.74 38.47
CA TYR A 964 26.64 27.45 38.97
C TYR A 964 28.17 27.40 39.02
N ASP A 965 28.87 27.86 37.98
CA ASP A 965 30.33 27.91 37.98
C ASP A 965 30.89 28.87 39.06
N ALA A 966 30.17 29.96 39.40
CA ALA A 966 30.51 30.81 40.55
C ALA A 966 30.34 30.06 41.88
N VAL A 967 29.20 29.39 42.08
CA VAL A 967 28.92 28.57 43.28
C VAL A 967 29.96 27.46 43.48
N MET A 968 30.37 26.80 42.40
CA MET A 968 31.37 25.73 42.43
C MET A 968 32.78 26.24 42.70
N ARG A 969 33.13 27.46 42.23
CA ARG A 969 34.39 28.12 42.58
C ARG A 969 34.45 28.44 44.08
N GLU A 970 33.40 29.04 44.64
CA GLU A 970 33.33 29.29 46.08
C GLU A 970 33.45 28.01 46.91
N ARG A 971 32.83 26.90 46.47
CA ARG A 971 32.90 25.58 47.14
C ARG A 971 34.30 25.00 47.11
N ARG A 972 35.02 25.24 46.01
CA ARG A 972 36.41 24.82 45.85
C ARG A 972 37.32 25.62 46.78
N ASP A 973 37.14 26.94 46.83
CA ASP A 973 37.93 27.83 47.68
C ASP A 973 37.67 27.55 49.17
N GLU A 974 36.42 27.24 49.53
CA GLU A 974 36.04 26.82 50.88
C GLU A 974 36.66 25.46 51.26
N ARG A 975 36.66 24.47 50.35
CA ARG A 975 37.38 23.21 50.57
C ARG A 975 38.89 23.41 50.74
N ILE A 976 39.49 24.31 49.95
CA ILE A 976 40.92 24.63 50.05
C ILE A 976 41.21 25.25 51.41
N ARG A 977 40.41 26.23 51.85
CA ARG A 977 40.54 26.84 53.19
C ARG A 977 40.37 25.84 54.32
N VAL A 978 39.40 24.93 54.23
CA VAL A 978 39.20 23.87 55.24
C VAL A 978 40.38 22.91 55.25
N GLN A 979 40.91 22.51 54.08
CA GLN A 979 42.11 21.68 54.01
C GLN A 979 43.36 22.39 54.53
N GLU A 980 43.50 23.69 54.32
CA GLU A 980 44.58 24.51 54.86
C GLU A 980 44.47 24.63 56.38
N GLN A 981 43.27 24.87 56.92
CA GLN A 981 43.02 24.87 58.37
C GLN A 981 43.23 23.50 59.02
N GLU A 982 42.86 22.40 58.34
CA GLU A 982 43.15 21.05 58.80
C GLU A 982 44.66 20.74 58.76
N ARG A 983 45.38 21.22 57.74
CA ARG A 983 46.84 21.13 57.65
C ARG A 983 47.54 21.98 58.72
N GLU A 984 47.04 23.17 59.02
CA GLU A 984 47.55 24.00 60.13
C GLU A 984 47.27 23.33 61.48
N ARG A 985 46.05 22.83 61.71
CA ARG A 985 45.71 22.07 62.93
C ARG A 985 46.53 20.80 63.06
N ALA A 986 46.87 20.13 61.96
CA ALA A 986 47.77 18.98 61.96
C ALA A 986 49.21 19.40 62.32
N ARG A 987 49.73 20.49 61.73
CA ARG A 987 51.03 21.07 62.08
C ARG A 987 51.11 21.53 63.54
N GLN A 988 50.03 22.06 64.09
CA GLN A 988 49.93 22.52 65.46
C GLN A 988 49.86 21.35 66.46
N ARG A 989 49.13 20.27 66.11
CA ARG A 989 49.14 19.00 66.85
C ARG A 989 50.49 18.29 66.80
N ASP A 990 51.22 18.38 65.69
CA ASP A 990 52.58 17.83 65.58
C ASP A 990 53.59 18.64 66.40
N LYS A 991 53.42 19.98 66.50
CA LYS A 991 54.17 20.85 67.42
C LYS A 991 53.87 20.55 68.90
N GLU A 992 52.61 20.36 69.27
CA GLU A 992 52.19 20.03 70.65
C GLU A 992 52.61 18.62 71.09
N ARG A 993 52.87 17.71 70.14
CA ARG A 993 53.36 16.34 70.39
C ARG A 993 54.88 16.22 70.50
N GLY A 994 55.62 17.33 70.51
CA GLY A 994 57.07 17.30 70.74
C GLY A 994 57.85 16.54 69.68
N ARG A 995 57.45 16.64 68.40
CA ARG A 995 58.30 16.23 67.27
C ARG A 995 58.95 17.46 66.65
N ASP A 996 59.90 18.02 67.38
CA ASP A 996 60.97 18.79 66.75
C ASP A 996 62.00 17.82 66.13
N ASP A 997 62.49 18.20 64.96
CA ASP A 997 63.61 17.64 64.19
C ASP A 997 63.55 16.20 63.63
N ARG A 998 63.45 16.10 62.29
CA ARG A 998 64.58 15.63 61.45
C ARG A 998 64.61 16.39 60.11
N GLY A 999 65.79 16.88 59.76
CA GLY A 999 66.08 17.86 58.71
C GLY A 999 66.07 17.37 57.25
N PRO A 1000 66.68 18.15 56.33
CA PRO A 1000 66.45 18.07 54.90
C PRO A 1000 67.24 16.91 54.28
N GLY A 1001 66.55 16.05 53.53
CA GLY A 1001 67.17 14.92 52.86
C GLY A 1001 66.33 14.38 51.71
N ARG A 1002 66.75 14.78 50.50
CA ARG A 1002 66.36 14.37 49.13
C ARG A 1002 65.20 15.09 48.46
#